data_AF-A0A957S815-F1
#
_entry.id   AF-A0A957S815-F1
#
_cell.length_a   1.000
_cell.length_b   1.000
_cell.length_c   1.000
_cell.angle_alpha   90.00
_cell.angle_beta   90.00
_cell.angle_gamma   90.00
#
_symmetry.space_group_name_H-M   'P 1'
#
loop_
_entity.id
_entity.type
_entity.pdbx_description
1 polymer ?
#
loop_
_entity_poly.entity_id
_entity_poly.type
_entity_poly.pdbx_seq_one_letter_code
_entity_poly.pdbx_strand_id
1 'polypeptide(L)'
;DEWNELRRARTVGAITSTRDTWGPRQYQQMLQELGFYKGAIKDQHDNATAAAVRQFQTANGLAADGVVGDGTWPVLIRAYLNLDPLSIPESQFLPNAKDGCNGGILKWLGCGEKSPAASMLAQCGEPAWRPNRRTEFLFVRASELPCEAAQPVTFNLPTPGAVSPSWCLGPGDPNNRCCFATRDPNQQDKWLIQPAEPQQITVAGSIKFEDGTPLANAHIVLIAPDGEFMDGEQICTPQKGLPIEGRTDANGEFSYPKQKGVGIFTLEIRADVVARVKGAPLTEAKGPVVCRRLDGQPDAHGNTTFEVVVASPAAINTQPAATAASNVVVVKKSYTNPVRQTVTLRANNAFTGSGTFTRSSDAIRFFDAAVGGNELTFNGVDNVFSDAQLVAGVTLFAEGARASTAMNDVQLHLVLTVNGQPGLGATANMTAVELTLDVAQSRSAPGVEPPVLSTNDKINTGRFVQVRAASNTHERTMLIVRQAQPAAFAGELILTPMNARVEAFTQETPAAGQVALANPHVMANGSIPATGARFFVQGVNASTAVRDSGFQLGIRNVEADGDRVLMTTVQSDMVTSATATAPAATFVRFGLWDNAFRANGALFNDAAEANNFIGADMRRFFIRVRDVSQQGAGHINARWHAVDQTGANFQVPADRTITLIETAANSGVFLSRALMLVTDQDDHNQNTHTGLPAGIPDGNTIRARNQSNHRIRRANMFGSVVTEYPHPLAAGSTLTQRLPLFQRSPEERRRLPLQIFVLRVAAGGAGVITTAAGSALWTVDLRVLRETYERIGIRVETVTAPGTPAANIVTVNGDSVVLIDPPAGVNPANVSFADETTITTAHPALANTIRLFFVGGLASGNGGETWSDAIAPATDSRRASAFTIQSTGPYAAAHEVGHALSNKGASGGHYSAPAAPAGNRLHNDQNLMKQQFLGAERVNGPKRLWDANDGDAFNQYTAMRGSRYSRNF
;
A
#
# COMPACT_ATOMS: atom_id res chain seq x y z
N ASP A 1 11.38 58.25 -56.94
CA ASP A 1 10.04 58.86 -56.80
C ASP A 1 8.94 57.91 -56.35
N GLU A 2 9.00 56.62 -56.71
CA GLU A 2 8.15 55.51 -56.20
C GLU A 2 7.71 55.66 -54.73
N TRP A 3 8.66 55.80 -53.80
CA TRP A 3 8.41 55.97 -52.36
C TRP A 3 7.56 57.19 -51.92
N ASN A 4 7.33 58.16 -52.81
CA ASN A 4 6.49 59.32 -52.50
C ASN A 4 5.01 59.07 -52.82
N GLU A 5 4.68 58.19 -53.77
CA GLU A 5 3.30 57.79 -54.04
C GLU A 5 2.73 56.86 -52.95
N LEU A 6 3.57 56.01 -52.35
CA LEU A 6 3.20 55.15 -51.22
C LEU A 6 2.75 55.92 -49.96
N ARG A 7 3.14 57.19 -49.80
CA ARG A 7 2.79 58.02 -48.62
C ARG A 7 1.60 58.97 -48.87
N ARG A 8 1.00 58.92 -50.05
CA ARG A 8 -0.08 59.84 -50.44
C ARG A 8 -1.42 59.29 -49.92
N ALA A 9 -2.14 60.08 -49.13
CA ALA A 9 -3.50 59.70 -48.70
C ALA A 9 -4.42 59.61 -49.94
N ARG A 10 -4.97 58.41 -50.20
CA ARG A 10 -5.85 58.14 -51.35
C ARG A 10 -7.32 58.12 -50.93
N THR A 11 -8.20 58.54 -51.82
CA THR A 11 -9.65 58.52 -51.61
C THR A 11 -10.16 57.07 -51.62
N VAL A 12 -11.01 56.72 -50.67
CA VAL A 12 -11.60 55.36 -50.56
C VAL A 12 -12.31 54.99 -51.86
N GLY A 13 -11.96 53.83 -52.43
CA GLY A 13 -12.52 53.31 -53.68
C GLY A 13 -11.76 53.68 -54.97
N ALA A 14 -10.72 54.52 -54.90
CA ALA A 14 -9.93 54.93 -56.07
C ALA A 14 -8.88 53.88 -56.51
N ILE A 15 -9.33 52.69 -56.94
CA ILE A 15 -8.45 51.63 -57.45
C ILE A 15 -8.15 51.87 -58.95
N THR A 16 -7.09 52.62 -59.23
CA THR A 16 -6.38 52.56 -60.53
C THR A 16 -4.93 52.18 -60.26
N SER A 17 -4.51 51.03 -60.80
CA SER A 17 -3.25 50.35 -60.49
C SER A 17 -2.04 51.27 -60.33
N THR A 18 -1.42 51.26 -59.14
CA THR A 18 0.04 51.28 -59.07
C THR A 18 0.55 50.14 -59.94
N ARG A 19 1.47 50.43 -60.89
CA ARG A 19 2.06 49.40 -61.77
C ARG A 19 3.19 48.62 -61.09
N ASP A 20 3.30 48.75 -59.78
CA ASP A 20 4.23 48.00 -58.95
C ASP A 20 3.63 46.61 -58.71
N THR A 21 4.37 45.58 -59.09
CA THR A 21 3.85 44.22 -59.38
C THR A 21 3.63 43.34 -58.15
N TRP A 22 3.00 43.90 -57.10
CA TRP A 22 2.78 43.26 -55.81
C TRP A 22 1.46 42.45 -55.84
N GLY A 23 1.54 41.27 -56.46
CA GLY A 23 0.45 40.31 -56.62
C GLY A 23 0.39 39.26 -55.50
N PRO A 24 -0.27 38.11 -55.76
CA PRO A 24 -0.37 37.03 -54.78
C PRO A 24 0.97 36.50 -54.29
N ARG A 25 2.02 36.47 -55.13
CA ARG A 25 3.37 36.05 -54.75
C ARG A 25 3.87 36.77 -53.49
N GLN A 26 3.78 38.10 -53.44
CA GLN A 26 4.37 38.89 -52.35
C GLN A 26 3.62 38.72 -51.03
N TYR A 27 2.28 38.71 -51.01
CA TYR A 27 1.58 38.49 -49.74
C TYR A 27 1.56 37.03 -49.29
N GLN A 28 1.62 36.04 -50.21
CA GLN A 28 1.93 34.64 -49.85
C GLN A 28 3.28 34.56 -49.11
N GLN A 29 4.30 35.28 -49.61
CA GLN A 29 5.64 35.33 -49.02
C GLN A 29 5.63 35.98 -47.62
N MET A 30 4.96 37.14 -47.45
CA MET A 30 4.81 37.78 -46.13
C MET A 30 4.06 36.89 -45.13
N LEU A 31 2.94 36.30 -45.54
CA LEU A 31 2.16 35.39 -44.70
C LEU A 31 2.94 34.12 -44.34
N GLN A 32 3.90 33.70 -45.17
CA GLN A 32 4.75 32.54 -44.94
C GLN A 32 5.82 32.78 -43.88
N GLU A 33 6.54 33.90 -43.98
CA GLU A 33 7.49 34.31 -42.95
C GLU A 33 6.77 34.60 -41.62
N LEU A 34 5.55 35.17 -41.68
CA LEU A 34 4.64 35.35 -40.53
C LEU A 34 3.99 34.04 -40.01
N GLY A 35 4.25 32.88 -40.65
CA GLY A 35 3.77 31.57 -40.20
C GLY A 35 2.32 31.21 -40.54
N PHE A 36 1.56 32.11 -41.17
CA PHE A 36 0.16 31.91 -41.57
C PHE A 36 0.00 31.11 -42.88
N TYR A 37 0.93 31.22 -43.83
CA TYR A 37 0.86 30.54 -45.13
C TYR A 37 1.99 29.51 -45.32
N LYS A 38 1.67 28.21 -45.30
CA LYS A 38 2.67 27.13 -45.39
C LYS A 38 2.74 26.42 -46.75
N GLY A 39 1.98 26.87 -47.75
CA GLY A 39 1.99 26.29 -49.10
C GLY A 39 3.14 26.82 -49.98
N ALA A 40 3.31 26.24 -51.17
CA ALA A 40 4.19 26.84 -52.18
C ALA A 40 3.65 28.21 -52.66
N ILE A 41 4.55 29.13 -52.97
CA ILE A 41 4.21 30.48 -53.45
C ILE A 41 3.87 30.37 -54.94
N LYS A 42 2.58 30.36 -55.28
CA LYS A 42 2.04 30.00 -56.60
C LYS A 42 1.67 31.21 -57.47
N ASP A 43 1.80 32.43 -56.94
CA ASP A 43 1.35 33.68 -57.57
C ASP A 43 -0.13 33.68 -58.00
N GLN A 44 -0.94 32.89 -57.29
CA GLN A 44 -2.38 32.75 -57.47
C GLN A 44 -3.07 32.79 -56.11
N HIS A 45 -4.19 33.50 -56.00
CA HIS A 45 -4.99 33.54 -54.78
C HIS A 45 -5.87 32.29 -54.68
N ASP A 46 -5.32 31.20 -54.15
CA ASP A 46 -6.02 29.92 -53.96
C ASP A 46 -6.74 29.82 -52.59
N ASN A 47 -7.48 28.74 -52.37
CA ASN A 47 -8.21 28.51 -51.12
C ASN A 47 -7.32 28.45 -49.88
N ALA A 48 -6.07 27.96 -50.00
CA ALA A 48 -5.11 27.93 -48.91
C ALA A 48 -4.60 29.33 -48.58
N THR A 49 -4.39 30.15 -49.60
CA THR A 49 -4.03 31.57 -49.50
C THR A 49 -5.14 32.36 -48.82
N ALA A 50 -6.39 32.20 -49.27
CA ALA A 50 -7.56 32.82 -48.64
C ALA A 50 -7.73 32.41 -47.17
N ALA A 51 -7.43 31.15 -46.82
CA ALA A 51 -7.45 30.67 -45.44
C ALA A 51 -6.34 31.31 -44.58
N ALA A 52 -5.11 31.41 -45.10
CA ALA A 52 -4.01 32.08 -44.43
C ALA A 52 -4.28 33.59 -44.20
N VAL A 53 -4.87 34.27 -45.18
CA VAL A 53 -5.29 35.67 -45.05
C VAL A 53 -6.35 35.80 -43.94
N ARG A 54 -7.36 34.91 -43.89
CA ARG A 54 -8.36 34.92 -42.79
C ARG A 54 -7.74 34.68 -41.42
N GLN A 55 -6.76 33.78 -41.30
CA GLN A 55 -6.04 33.54 -40.04
C GLN A 55 -5.23 34.78 -39.62
N PHE A 56 -4.49 35.39 -40.55
CA PHE A 56 -3.76 36.63 -40.31
C PHE A 56 -4.69 37.77 -39.89
N GLN A 57 -5.80 37.97 -40.61
CA GLN A 57 -6.80 38.99 -40.31
C GLN A 57 -7.39 38.78 -38.90
N THR A 58 -7.81 37.55 -38.57
CA THR A 58 -8.33 37.20 -37.25
C THR A 58 -7.31 37.48 -36.14
N ALA A 59 -6.05 37.09 -36.33
CA ALA A 59 -4.97 37.29 -35.36
C ALA A 59 -4.62 38.78 -35.14
N ASN A 60 -4.92 39.64 -36.12
CA ASN A 60 -4.62 41.09 -36.07
C ASN A 60 -5.88 41.96 -35.86
N GLY A 61 -7.03 41.36 -35.50
CA GLY A 61 -8.28 42.08 -35.22
C GLY A 61 -8.96 42.69 -36.45
N LEU A 62 -8.64 42.21 -37.65
CA LEU A 62 -9.26 42.62 -38.92
C LEU A 62 -10.46 41.73 -39.27
N ALA A 63 -11.32 42.20 -40.16
CA ALA A 63 -12.39 41.39 -40.73
C ALA A 63 -11.81 40.21 -41.53
N ALA A 64 -12.20 38.98 -41.18
CA ALA A 64 -11.67 37.76 -41.78
C ALA A 64 -12.38 37.39 -43.10
N ASP A 65 -12.31 38.26 -44.11
CA ASP A 65 -12.86 38.01 -45.45
C ASP A 65 -11.94 37.09 -46.30
N GLY A 66 -10.63 37.11 -46.06
CA GLY A 66 -9.61 36.39 -46.83
C GLY A 66 -9.01 37.19 -47.98
N VAL A 67 -9.32 38.48 -48.11
CA VAL A 67 -8.88 39.36 -49.20
C VAL A 67 -7.84 40.36 -48.71
N VAL A 68 -6.68 40.42 -49.37
CA VAL A 68 -5.63 41.40 -49.04
C VAL A 68 -5.95 42.77 -49.67
N GLY A 69 -6.95 43.45 -49.10
CA GLY A 69 -7.35 44.81 -49.46
C GLY A 69 -6.67 45.91 -48.62
N ASP A 70 -7.09 47.16 -48.82
CA ASP A 70 -6.52 48.37 -48.22
C ASP A 70 -6.37 48.34 -46.69
N GLY A 71 -7.29 47.66 -45.98
CA GLY A 71 -7.23 47.49 -44.53
C GLY A 71 -6.24 46.41 -44.06
N THR A 72 -5.89 45.45 -44.93
CA THR A 72 -5.02 44.32 -44.61
C THR A 72 -3.56 44.62 -44.95
N TRP A 73 -3.27 45.23 -46.11
CA TRP A 73 -1.90 45.52 -46.56
C TRP A 73 -1.04 46.27 -45.54
N PRO A 74 -1.47 47.40 -44.92
CA PRO A 74 -0.63 48.15 -43.99
C PRO A 74 -0.33 47.41 -42.68
N VAL A 75 -1.19 46.45 -42.31
CA VAL A 75 -1.02 45.62 -41.12
C VAL A 75 -0.12 44.42 -41.44
N LEU A 76 -0.30 43.79 -42.61
CA LEU A 76 0.56 42.71 -43.10
C LEU A 76 2.02 43.16 -43.24
N ILE A 77 2.25 44.30 -43.91
CA ILE A 77 3.59 44.88 -44.08
C ILE A 77 4.20 45.24 -42.72
N ARG A 78 3.42 45.82 -41.79
CA ARG A 78 3.92 46.17 -40.45
C ARG A 78 4.26 44.94 -39.61
N ALA A 79 3.41 43.92 -39.63
CA ALA A 79 3.67 42.66 -38.93
C ALA A 79 4.91 41.97 -39.50
N TYR A 80 5.04 41.91 -40.82
CA TYR A 80 6.19 41.35 -41.52
C TYR A 80 7.51 42.04 -41.12
N LEU A 81 7.54 43.37 -41.16
CA LEU A 81 8.70 44.18 -40.75
C LEU A 81 9.01 44.12 -39.24
N ASN A 82 8.10 43.57 -38.43
CA ASN A 82 8.26 43.40 -36.99
C ASN A 82 8.68 41.97 -36.59
N LEU A 83 8.81 41.02 -37.53
CA LEU A 83 9.14 39.61 -37.24
C LEU A 83 10.46 39.45 -36.49
N ASP A 84 11.45 40.24 -36.89
CA ASP A 84 12.73 40.35 -36.19
C ASP A 84 13.32 41.75 -36.42
N PRO A 85 13.42 42.62 -35.40
CA PRO A 85 14.32 43.76 -35.46
C PRO A 85 15.75 43.20 -35.39
N LEU A 86 16.33 42.85 -36.54
CA LEU A 86 17.61 42.13 -36.76
C LEU A 86 18.57 42.19 -35.57
N SER A 87 18.35 41.30 -34.60
CA SER A 87 19.07 41.29 -33.32
C SER A 87 20.37 40.49 -33.43
N ILE A 88 21.08 40.72 -34.55
CA ILE A 88 22.38 40.16 -34.86
C ILE A 88 23.34 40.60 -33.75
N PRO A 89 23.98 39.67 -33.02
CA PRO A 89 24.96 40.02 -31.99
C PRO A 89 26.06 40.92 -32.55
N GLU A 90 26.49 41.91 -31.79
CA GLU A 90 27.52 42.87 -32.19
C GLU A 90 28.83 42.19 -32.67
N SER A 91 29.12 40.97 -32.19
CA SER A 91 30.25 40.13 -32.63
C SER A 91 30.12 39.48 -34.01
N GLN A 92 28.95 39.52 -34.67
CA GLN A 92 28.74 38.93 -36.01
C GLN A 92 28.88 39.95 -37.15
N PHE A 93 29.07 41.22 -36.85
CA PHE A 93 29.38 42.25 -37.84
C PHE A 93 30.90 42.47 -37.95
N LEU A 94 31.35 43.04 -39.07
CA LEU A 94 32.77 43.37 -39.28
C LEU A 94 33.22 44.46 -38.29
N PRO A 95 34.33 44.27 -37.54
CA PRO A 95 34.92 45.31 -36.71
C PRO A 95 35.65 46.34 -37.59
N ASN A 96 35.60 47.61 -37.18
CA ASN A 96 36.37 48.69 -37.77
C ASN A 96 37.86 48.53 -37.46
N ALA A 97 38.72 49.11 -38.31
CA ALA A 97 40.16 49.14 -38.08
C ALA A 97 40.50 49.81 -36.74
N LYS A 98 41.58 49.34 -36.09
CA LYS A 98 42.04 49.89 -34.80
C LYS A 98 43.06 51.02 -34.96
N ASP A 99 43.39 51.38 -36.19
CA ASP A 99 44.39 52.38 -36.54
C ASP A 99 43.79 53.80 -36.43
N GLY A 100 43.54 54.23 -35.19
CA GLY A 100 42.97 55.54 -34.86
C GLY A 100 41.45 55.59 -34.71
N CYS A 101 40.74 54.49 -34.97
CA CYS A 101 39.31 54.33 -34.69
C CYS A 101 39.07 53.41 -33.47
N ASN A 102 37.87 53.47 -32.89
CA ASN A 102 37.53 52.78 -31.64
C ASN A 102 37.41 51.24 -31.72
N GLY A 103 37.66 50.62 -32.89
CA GLY A 103 37.47 49.18 -33.11
C GLY A 103 36.02 48.69 -32.97
N GLY A 104 35.05 49.60 -32.94
CA GLY A 104 33.63 49.28 -32.93
C GLY A 104 33.12 48.79 -34.30
N ILE A 105 31.83 48.54 -34.41
CA ILE A 105 31.26 47.77 -35.52
C ILE A 105 30.86 48.59 -36.74
N LEU A 106 31.18 48.06 -37.92
CA LEU A 106 30.75 48.55 -39.23
C LEU A 106 29.30 48.15 -39.52
N LYS A 107 28.44 49.09 -39.95
CA LYS A 107 26.98 48.86 -40.05
C LYS A 107 26.35 49.03 -41.45
N TRP A 108 27.10 49.35 -42.52
CA TRP A 108 26.71 49.11 -43.94
C TRP A 108 27.91 49.24 -44.86
N LEU A 109 27.90 48.47 -45.95
CA LEU A 109 28.12 49.08 -47.26
C LEU A 109 27.34 48.35 -48.36
N GLY A 110 26.72 49.11 -49.27
CA GLY A 110 25.89 48.54 -50.35
C GLY A 110 26.73 47.97 -51.49
N CYS A 111 27.07 46.68 -51.40
CA CYS A 111 27.84 45.94 -52.40
C CYS A 111 27.04 44.76 -53.00
N GLY A 112 25.75 44.99 -53.28
CA GLY A 112 24.79 43.96 -53.67
C GLY A 112 24.58 43.77 -55.18
N GLU A 113 25.58 44.01 -56.02
CA GLU A 113 25.51 43.71 -57.46
C GLU A 113 26.91 43.66 -58.09
N LYS A 114 27.12 42.73 -59.04
CA LYS A 114 28.24 42.82 -59.99
C LYS A 114 27.91 43.82 -61.10
N SER A 115 27.77 45.10 -60.73
CA SER A 115 27.32 46.16 -61.64
C SER A 115 28.43 47.08 -62.19
N PRO A 116 28.28 47.59 -63.43
CA PRO A 116 27.14 47.40 -64.33
C PRO A 116 27.02 45.95 -64.84
N ALA A 117 25.87 45.33 -64.60
CA ALA A 117 25.58 44.02 -65.17
C ALA A 117 25.69 44.12 -66.70
N ALA A 118 26.24 43.08 -67.34
CA ALA A 118 26.54 43.12 -68.77
C ALA A 118 25.32 43.59 -69.59
N SER A 119 25.43 44.76 -70.20
CA SER A 119 24.27 45.46 -70.76
C SER A 119 23.73 44.71 -71.97
N MET A 120 22.57 44.09 -71.78
CA MET A 120 21.88 43.32 -72.83
C MET A 120 21.29 44.19 -73.94
N LEU A 121 21.52 45.50 -73.92
CA LEU A 121 21.15 46.44 -74.98
C LEU A 121 21.63 45.97 -76.37
N ALA A 122 22.83 45.39 -76.44
CA ALA A 122 23.41 44.84 -77.67
C ALA A 122 22.81 43.50 -78.15
N GLN A 123 21.98 42.84 -77.32
CA GLN A 123 21.32 41.56 -77.66
C GLN A 123 19.79 41.71 -77.78
N CYS A 124 19.16 42.56 -76.97
CA CYS A 124 17.70 42.68 -76.86
C CYS A 124 17.13 44.08 -77.17
N GLY A 125 17.96 45.09 -77.47
CA GLY A 125 17.51 46.44 -77.81
C GLY A 125 17.02 47.31 -76.64
N GLU A 126 16.91 46.77 -75.43
CA GLU A 126 16.53 47.50 -74.21
C GLU A 126 17.65 47.46 -73.14
N PRO A 127 17.79 48.51 -72.31
CA PRO A 127 18.64 48.45 -71.12
C PRO A 127 18.12 47.41 -70.12
N ALA A 128 18.97 46.94 -69.20
CA ALA A 128 18.72 45.76 -68.38
C ALA A 128 17.62 45.94 -67.31
N TRP A 129 16.35 45.82 -67.70
CA TRP A 129 15.22 45.68 -66.78
C TRP A 129 15.13 44.24 -66.26
N ARG A 130 15.35 44.04 -64.96
CA ARG A 130 15.35 42.72 -64.29
C ARG A 130 14.65 42.80 -62.91
N PRO A 131 13.31 42.85 -62.87
CA PRO A 131 12.55 43.15 -61.64
C PRO A 131 12.61 42.06 -60.54
N ASN A 132 13.29 40.93 -60.75
CA ASN A 132 13.26 39.76 -59.86
C ASN A 132 14.59 39.46 -59.14
N ARG A 133 15.61 40.32 -59.23
CA ARG A 133 16.87 40.16 -58.47
C ARG A 133 16.74 40.79 -57.09
N ARG A 134 17.25 40.09 -56.05
CA ARG A 134 17.22 40.52 -54.65
C ARG A 134 18.31 41.56 -54.39
N THR A 135 17.95 42.78 -54.01
CA THR A 135 18.89 43.79 -53.51
C THR A 135 19.15 43.59 -52.01
N GLU A 136 20.41 43.63 -51.58
CA GLU A 136 20.77 43.57 -50.15
C GLU A 136 21.09 44.96 -49.57
N PHE A 137 20.51 45.27 -48.39
CA PHE A 137 20.71 46.49 -47.58
C PHE A 137 21.33 46.13 -46.20
N LEU A 138 21.70 47.09 -45.31
CA LEU A 138 22.47 46.73 -44.09
C LEU A 138 22.53 47.59 -42.79
N PHE A 139 22.50 48.94 -42.57
CA PHE A 139 22.22 50.24 -43.22
C PHE A 139 23.14 51.36 -42.62
N VAL A 140 23.70 52.32 -43.40
CA VAL A 140 24.82 53.23 -42.96
C VAL A 140 24.42 54.29 -41.92
N ARG A 141 25.41 54.85 -41.22
CA ARG A 141 25.24 56.17 -40.58
C ARG A 141 25.01 57.25 -41.64
N ALA A 142 23.99 58.05 -41.39
CA ALA A 142 23.35 58.94 -42.35
C ALA A 142 24.19 60.16 -42.77
N SER A 143 25.24 60.53 -42.04
CA SER A 143 25.88 61.85 -42.14
C SER A 143 27.25 61.90 -42.82
N GLU A 144 27.89 60.76 -43.13
CA GLU A 144 29.22 60.73 -43.76
C GLU A 144 29.49 59.39 -44.45
N LEU A 145 30.19 59.41 -45.59
CA LEU A 145 30.56 58.23 -46.38
C LEU A 145 32.08 57.98 -46.29
N PRO A 146 32.54 56.71 -46.38
CA PRO A 146 33.98 56.38 -46.25
C PRO A 146 34.86 56.84 -47.43
N CYS A 147 34.29 57.46 -48.45
CA CYS A 147 34.98 58.18 -49.52
C CYS A 147 34.08 59.29 -50.07
N GLU A 148 34.65 60.26 -50.78
CA GLU A 148 33.86 61.30 -51.45
C GLU A 148 33.00 60.70 -52.58
N ALA A 149 31.69 60.80 -52.42
CA ALA A 149 30.71 60.57 -53.46
C ALA A 149 29.74 61.76 -53.50
N ALA A 150 29.28 62.15 -54.68
CA ALA A 150 28.39 63.30 -54.85
C ALA A 150 27.06 63.10 -54.09
N GLN A 151 26.66 64.12 -53.32
CA GLN A 151 25.53 64.05 -52.38
C GLN A 151 24.18 63.78 -53.09
N PRO A 152 23.45 62.71 -52.72
CA PRO A 152 22.08 62.50 -53.17
C PRO A 152 21.11 63.53 -52.56
N VAL A 153 20.16 64.03 -53.36
CA VAL A 153 19.24 65.13 -53.01
C VAL A 153 18.23 64.78 -51.88
N THR A 154 18.26 63.55 -51.37
CA THR A 154 17.27 63.00 -50.41
C THR A 154 17.57 63.33 -48.93
N PHE A 155 18.57 64.17 -48.64
CA PHE A 155 19.23 64.18 -47.32
C PHE A 155 18.97 65.37 -46.38
N ASN A 156 17.78 65.98 -46.46
CA ASN A 156 17.36 67.00 -45.48
C ASN A 156 16.62 66.37 -44.28
N LEU A 157 17.26 66.40 -43.11
CA LEU A 157 16.69 65.99 -41.82
C LEU A 157 16.93 67.07 -40.74
N PRO A 158 16.14 67.10 -39.64
CA PRO A 158 15.90 68.32 -38.86
C PRO A 158 16.96 68.68 -37.79
N THR A 159 16.67 69.77 -37.08
CA THR A 159 17.52 70.64 -36.24
C THR A 159 18.52 69.94 -35.28
N PRO A 160 19.76 70.47 -35.12
CA PRO A 160 20.78 69.89 -34.23
C PRO A 160 20.38 69.77 -32.76
N GLY A 161 20.90 68.72 -32.09
CA GLY A 161 20.82 68.55 -30.63
C GLY A 161 20.77 67.11 -30.11
N ALA A 162 20.58 66.10 -30.98
CA ALA A 162 20.19 64.75 -30.56
C ALA A 162 21.31 63.77 -30.16
N VAL A 163 22.60 64.12 -30.25
CA VAL A 163 23.74 63.22 -29.94
C VAL A 163 24.94 63.94 -29.29
N SER A 164 25.71 63.19 -28.49
CA SER A 164 26.85 63.65 -27.68
C SER A 164 28.11 64.00 -28.50
N PRO A 165 28.90 65.03 -28.13
CA PRO A 165 29.92 65.65 -29.00
C PRO A 165 31.33 65.01 -28.99
N SER A 166 31.56 63.90 -28.30
CA SER A 166 32.92 63.35 -28.08
C SER A 166 33.34 62.30 -29.12
N TRP A 167 33.96 62.73 -30.23
CA TRP A 167 34.54 61.83 -31.26
C TRP A 167 35.97 62.25 -31.65
N CYS A 168 36.80 61.28 -32.04
CA CYS A 168 38.22 61.47 -32.36
C CYS A 168 38.51 61.22 -33.84
N LEU A 169 39.50 61.93 -34.38
CA LEU A 169 40.14 61.66 -35.68
C LEU A 169 41.56 61.15 -35.43
N GLY A 170 41.90 59.98 -35.98
CA GLY A 170 43.26 59.45 -35.95
C GLY A 170 44.14 60.01 -37.08
N PRO A 171 45.47 60.18 -36.88
CA PRO A 171 46.38 60.58 -37.94
C PRO A 171 46.78 59.37 -38.81
N GLY A 172 46.48 59.42 -40.11
CA GLY A 172 46.81 58.36 -41.07
C GLY A 172 47.10 58.91 -42.47
N ASP A 173 47.88 58.17 -43.26
CA ASP A 173 48.33 58.57 -44.60
C ASP A 173 47.16 58.63 -45.61
N PRO A 174 46.88 59.80 -46.24
CA PRO A 174 45.80 59.93 -47.21
C PRO A 174 45.95 59.06 -48.48
N ASN A 175 47.13 58.50 -48.73
CA ASN A 175 47.42 57.63 -49.89
C ASN A 175 47.07 56.15 -49.63
N ASN A 176 47.00 55.70 -48.37
CA ASN A 176 46.90 54.27 -48.02
C ASN A 176 45.54 53.90 -47.44
N ARG A 177 44.48 54.10 -48.23
CA ARG A 177 43.08 53.95 -47.79
C ARG A 177 42.56 52.53 -47.98
N CYS A 178 41.95 51.97 -46.94
CA CYS A 178 41.23 50.69 -47.02
C CYS A 178 39.89 50.86 -47.78
N CYS A 179 39.94 50.72 -49.10
CA CYS A 179 38.75 50.70 -49.96
C CYS A 179 38.61 49.31 -50.63
N PHE A 180 37.50 48.63 -50.33
CA PHE A 180 37.06 47.37 -50.96
C PHE A 180 36.77 47.52 -52.47
N ALA A 181 36.69 48.75 -52.98
CA ALA A 181 36.77 49.08 -54.39
C ALA A 181 38.06 49.89 -54.65
N THR A 182 38.95 49.33 -55.47
CA THR A 182 40.16 50.02 -55.97
C THR A 182 40.00 50.32 -57.46
N ARG A 183 40.87 51.13 -58.06
CA ARG A 183 40.92 51.22 -59.54
C ARG A 183 41.64 50.00 -60.09
N ASP A 184 41.18 49.46 -61.23
CA ASP A 184 41.92 48.42 -61.94
C ASP A 184 43.25 49.02 -62.43
N PRO A 185 44.42 48.52 -61.97
CA PRO A 185 45.71 49.09 -62.35
C PRO A 185 46.01 48.93 -63.85
N ASN A 186 45.29 48.04 -64.56
CA ASN A 186 45.42 47.82 -65.99
C ASN A 186 44.39 48.61 -66.82
N GLN A 187 43.32 49.10 -66.21
CA GLN A 187 42.23 49.83 -66.87
C GLN A 187 41.75 50.98 -65.98
N GLN A 188 42.48 52.10 -66.04
CA GLN A 188 42.34 53.24 -65.12
C GLN A 188 40.91 53.83 -65.03
N ASP A 189 40.07 53.64 -66.04
CA ASP A 189 38.68 54.09 -66.08
C ASP A 189 37.71 53.21 -65.27
N LYS A 190 38.18 52.06 -64.77
CA LYS A 190 37.35 51.02 -64.14
C LYS A 190 37.71 50.77 -62.69
N TRP A 191 36.70 50.33 -61.95
CA TRP A 191 36.82 49.93 -60.55
C TRP A 191 36.89 48.39 -60.46
N LEU A 192 37.83 47.90 -59.66
CA LEU A 192 37.91 46.52 -59.24
C LEU A 192 37.32 46.44 -57.82
N ILE A 193 36.19 45.76 -57.68
CA ILE A 193 35.65 45.41 -56.35
C ILE A 193 36.35 44.12 -55.90
N GLN A 194 37.01 44.17 -54.74
CA GLN A 194 37.53 42.99 -54.07
C GLN A 194 36.42 42.41 -53.17
N PRO A 195 36.02 41.13 -53.35
CA PRO A 195 35.06 40.50 -52.44
C PRO A 195 35.60 40.48 -51.01
N ALA A 196 34.74 40.78 -50.04
CA ALA A 196 35.08 40.72 -48.61
C ALA A 196 35.50 39.30 -48.19
N GLU A 197 34.94 38.29 -48.86
CA GLU A 197 35.31 36.88 -48.72
C GLU A 197 35.74 36.37 -50.13
N PRO A 198 37.04 36.36 -50.45
CA PRO A 198 37.54 36.07 -51.80
C PRO A 198 37.55 34.56 -52.16
N GLN A 199 37.18 33.69 -51.22
CA GLN A 199 37.05 32.24 -51.43
C GLN A 199 35.98 31.95 -52.50
N GLN A 200 36.23 30.93 -53.31
CA GLN A 200 35.24 30.36 -54.22
C GLN A 200 34.96 28.90 -53.89
N ILE A 201 33.73 28.46 -54.20
CA ILE A 201 33.22 27.13 -53.94
C ILE A 201 32.43 26.57 -55.13
N THR A 202 32.47 25.25 -55.28
CA THR A 202 31.48 24.50 -56.06
C THR A 202 30.17 24.48 -55.28
N VAL A 203 29.05 24.78 -55.92
CA VAL A 203 27.74 24.71 -55.26
C VAL A 203 27.02 23.44 -55.69
N ALA A 204 26.73 22.58 -54.73
CA ALA A 204 26.04 21.30 -54.93
C ALA A 204 25.10 21.02 -53.76
N GLY A 205 24.25 20.00 -53.92
CA GLY A 205 23.32 19.57 -52.89
C GLY A 205 22.47 18.39 -53.31
N SER A 206 21.53 18.03 -52.44
CA SER A 206 20.49 17.04 -52.72
C SER A 206 19.17 17.39 -52.04
N ILE A 207 18.07 17.03 -52.68
CA ILE A 207 16.70 17.23 -52.20
C ILE A 207 16.04 15.85 -52.12
N LYS A 208 15.74 15.40 -50.89
CA LYS A 208 15.20 14.06 -50.62
C LYS A 208 14.06 14.15 -49.61
N PHE A 209 13.14 13.18 -49.61
CA PHE A 209 12.11 13.08 -48.57
C PHE A 209 12.71 12.54 -47.26
N GLU A 210 11.92 12.55 -46.19
CA GLU A 210 12.34 12.11 -44.84
C GLU A 210 12.73 10.62 -44.80
N ASP A 211 12.15 9.79 -45.69
CA ASP A 211 12.52 8.39 -45.91
C ASP A 211 13.80 8.19 -46.76
N GLY A 212 14.43 9.28 -47.21
CA GLY A 212 15.61 9.28 -48.07
C GLY A 212 15.32 9.11 -49.56
N THR A 213 14.06 8.97 -49.98
CA THR A 213 13.71 8.88 -51.42
C THR A 213 14.01 10.19 -52.15
N PRO A 214 14.52 10.14 -53.39
CA PRO A 214 14.97 11.34 -54.10
C PRO A 214 13.79 12.16 -54.64
N LEU A 215 13.82 13.49 -54.48
CA LEU A 215 12.94 14.39 -55.22
C LEU A 215 13.49 14.58 -56.65
N ALA A 216 13.41 13.52 -57.45
CA ALA A 216 14.05 13.41 -58.76
C ALA A 216 13.40 14.25 -59.87
N ASN A 217 14.21 14.78 -60.79
CA ASN A 217 13.80 15.62 -61.94
C ASN A 217 13.03 16.91 -61.58
N ALA A 218 12.99 17.29 -60.30
CA ALA A 218 12.24 18.44 -59.82
C ALA A 218 12.90 19.74 -60.26
N HIS A 219 12.08 20.68 -60.70
CA HIS A 219 12.51 22.02 -61.09
C HIS A 219 13.01 22.80 -59.86
N ILE A 220 14.13 23.50 -60.00
CA ILE A 220 14.76 24.30 -58.94
C ILE A 220 15.27 25.63 -59.47
N VAL A 221 15.35 26.63 -58.59
CA VAL A 221 16.03 27.91 -58.84
C VAL A 221 17.00 28.14 -57.69
N LEU A 222 18.30 28.11 -57.99
CA LEU A 222 19.34 28.45 -57.04
C LEU A 222 19.88 29.87 -57.32
N ILE A 223 19.88 30.71 -56.29
CA ILE A 223 20.36 32.10 -56.32
C ILE A 223 21.65 32.19 -55.51
N ALA A 224 22.69 32.77 -56.10
CA ALA A 224 23.98 33.02 -55.47
C ALA A 224 24.00 34.33 -54.65
N PRO A 225 24.99 34.53 -53.75
CA PRO A 225 25.10 35.76 -52.94
C PRO A 225 25.25 37.05 -53.76
N ASP A 226 25.76 36.95 -55.00
CA ASP A 226 25.86 38.07 -55.94
C ASP A 226 24.59 38.28 -56.79
N GLY A 227 23.46 37.70 -56.35
CA GLY A 227 22.14 37.81 -56.97
C GLY A 227 22.02 37.14 -58.34
N GLU A 228 22.97 36.29 -58.74
CA GLU A 228 22.91 35.53 -59.99
C GLU A 228 22.14 34.22 -59.81
N PHE A 229 21.21 33.93 -60.72
CA PHE A 229 20.60 32.62 -60.87
C PHE A 229 21.61 31.64 -61.49
N MET A 230 21.80 30.48 -60.88
CA MET A 230 22.91 29.57 -61.22
C MET A 230 22.72 28.81 -62.55
N ASP A 231 21.48 28.58 -62.97
CA ASP A 231 21.11 28.11 -64.31
C ASP A 231 20.96 29.26 -65.34
N GLY A 232 21.19 30.51 -64.91
CA GLY A 232 20.95 31.70 -65.70
C GLY A 232 19.52 32.22 -65.62
N GLU A 233 19.19 33.14 -66.53
CA GLU A 233 17.94 33.90 -66.54
C GLU A 233 17.44 34.11 -67.97
N GLN A 234 16.12 34.30 -68.12
CA GLN A 234 15.54 34.58 -69.42
C GLN A 234 16.01 35.93 -69.97
N ILE A 235 16.40 35.93 -71.24
CA ILE A 235 16.96 37.08 -71.97
C ILE A 235 16.18 37.22 -73.29
N CYS A 236 15.87 38.46 -73.66
CA CYS A 236 15.09 38.85 -74.85
C CYS A 236 13.66 38.24 -74.98
N THR A 237 13.07 37.67 -73.93
CA THR A 237 11.66 37.19 -73.93
C THR A 237 10.71 38.20 -73.26
N PRO A 238 9.38 38.07 -73.41
CA PRO A 238 8.41 38.79 -72.57
C PRO A 238 8.55 38.48 -71.06
N GLN A 239 9.22 37.38 -70.73
CA GLN A 239 9.55 36.91 -69.39
C GLN A 239 10.99 37.28 -68.96
N LYS A 240 11.64 38.24 -69.65
CA LYS A 240 13.02 38.67 -69.39
C LYS A 240 13.27 39.00 -67.92
N GLY A 241 14.35 38.46 -67.36
CA GLY A 241 14.69 38.61 -65.94
C GLY A 241 13.93 37.70 -64.97
N LEU A 242 13.12 36.74 -65.45
CA LEU A 242 12.79 35.54 -64.66
C LEU A 242 13.96 34.54 -64.72
N PRO A 243 14.14 33.68 -63.68
CA PRO A 243 15.13 32.61 -63.71
C PRO A 243 14.90 31.62 -64.85
N ILE A 244 15.98 30.98 -65.29
CA ILE A 244 15.90 29.65 -65.90
C ILE A 244 15.87 28.64 -64.75
N GLU A 245 15.07 27.59 -64.88
CA GLU A 245 14.92 26.57 -63.84
C GLU A 245 15.81 25.37 -64.14
N GLY A 246 16.74 25.10 -63.21
CA GLY A 246 17.52 23.87 -63.20
C GLY A 246 16.67 22.67 -62.78
N ARG A 247 17.29 21.50 -62.73
CA ARG A 247 16.66 20.26 -62.24
C ARG A 247 17.58 19.47 -61.33
N THR A 248 17.00 18.76 -60.37
CA THR A 248 17.64 17.62 -59.73
C THR A 248 17.76 16.43 -60.69
N ASP A 249 18.77 15.58 -60.48
CA ASP A 249 18.95 14.33 -61.23
C ASP A 249 18.02 13.20 -60.73
N ALA A 250 18.29 11.95 -61.12
CA ALA A 250 17.55 10.77 -60.66
C ALA A 250 17.76 10.43 -59.17
N ASN A 251 18.85 10.90 -58.55
CA ASN A 251 19.21 10.72 -57.15
C ASN A 251 18.74 11.90 -56.27
N GLY A 252 18.04 12.88 -56.85
CA GLY A 252 17.62 14.11 -56.19
C GLY A 252 18.77 15.11 -56.01
N GLU A 253 19.91 14.88 -56.68
CA GLU A 253 21.15 15.63 -56.52
C GLU A 253 21.29 16.71 -57.60
N PHE A 254 22.04 17.77 -57.28
CA PHE A 254 22.36 18.85 -58.21
C PHE A 254 23.77 19.39 -57.93
N SER A 255 24.45 19.86 -58.98
CA SER A 255 25.81 20.40 -58.87
C SER A 255 26.07 21.40 -60.00
N TYR A 256 26.61 22.56 -59.64
CA TYR A 256 26.93 23.64 -60.57
C TYR A 256 28.45 23.70 -60.80
N PRO A 257 28.94 23.45 -62.04
CA PRO A 257 30.38 23.48 -62.34
C PRO A 257 30.97 24.90 -62.28
N LYS A 258 30.12 25.93 -62.34
CA LYS A 258 30.51 27.33 -62.20
C LYS A 258 30.77 27.65 -60.72
N GLN A 259 32.04 27.86 -60.39
CA GLN A 259 32.47 28.35 -59.08
C GLN A 259 31.82 29.69 -58.74
N LYS A 260 31.46 29.88 -57.46
CA LYS A 260 30.90 31.12 -56.92
C LYS A 260 31.58 31.55 -55.63
N GLY A 261 31.51 32.85 -55.33
CA GLY A 261 31.93 33.38 -54.04
C GLY A 261 31.12 32.77 -52.89
N VAL A 262 31.75 32.66 -51.73
CA VAL A 262 31.09 32.23 -50.49
C VAL A 262 30.05 33.26 -50.01
N GLY A 263 29.07 32.83 -49.22
CA GLY A 263 28.00 33.69 -48.71
C GLY A 263 26.65 32.98 -48.58
N ILE A 264 25.55 33.73 -48.50
CA ILE A 264 24.19 33.17 -48.41
C ILE A 264 23.62 32.89 -49.79
N PHE A 265 23.32 31.62 -50.04
CA PHE A 265 22.61 31.13 -51.23
C PHE A 265 21.13 30.88 -50.88
N THR A 266 20.25 31.02 -51.87
CA THR A 266 18.80 30.73 -51.73
C THR A 266 18.39 29.68 -52.76
N LEU A 267 17.87 28.54 -52.30
CA LEU A 267 17.32 27.47 -53.13
C LEU A 267 15.79 27.50 -53.07
N GLU A 268 15.12 27.75 -54.19
CA GLU A 268 13.67 27.72 -54.35
C GLU A 268 13.26 26.48 -55.17
N ILE A 269 12.38 25.65 -54.61
CA ILE A 269 11.93 24.38 -55.20
C ILE A 269 10.56 24.58 -55.88
N ARG A 270 10.40 24.08 -57.10
CA ARG A 270 9.14 24.18 -57.87
C ARG A 270 8.27 22.95 -57.69
N ALA A 271 7.94 22.65 -56.44
CA ALA A 271 7.02 21.57 -56.06
C ALA A 271 6.11 22.02 -54.91
N ASP A 272 4.95 21.38 -54.73
CA ASP A 272 4.04 21.66 -53.63
C ASP A 272 4.51 20.98 -52.34
N VAL A 273 5.66 21.42 -51.85
CA VAL A 273 6.40 20.86 -50.71
C VAL A 273 6.72 21.93 -49.67
N VAL A 274 7.03 21.47 -48.47
CA VAL A 274 7.68 22.24 -47.40
C VAL A 274 9.09 21.71 -47.21
N ALA A 275 10.08 22.60 -47.10
CA ALA A 275 11.51 22.29 -47.16
C ALA A 275 12.27 22.83 -45.94
N ARG A 276 13.36 22.14 -45.58
CA ARG A 276 14.28 22.47 -44.49
C ARG A 276 15.69 21.94 -44.80
N VAL A 277 16.71 22.44 -44.11
CA VAL A 277 18.01 21.74 -44.10
C VAL A 277 17.88 20.38 -43.42
N LYS A 278 18.68 19.42 -43.87
CA LYS A 278 18.82 18.10 -43.24
C LYS A 278 19.33 18.25 -41.80
N GLY A 279 18.77 17.47 -40.88
CA GLY A 279 19.09 17.53 -39.45
C GLY A 279 18.35 18.61 -38.64
N ALA A 280 17.69 19.59 -39.28
CA ALA A 280 16.69 20.42 -38.60
C ALA A 280 15.42 19.60 -38.26
N PRO A 281 14.62 19.98 -37.26
CA PRO A 281 13.33 19.34 -36.99
C PRO A 281 12.27 19.68 -38.04
N LEU A 282 11.27 18.80 -38.24
CA LEU A 282 10.17 19.04 -39.19
C LEU A 282 9.36 20.32 -38.89
N THR A 283 9.35 20.80 -37.65
CA THR A 283 8.73 22.07 -37.24
C THR A 283 9.34 23.32 -37.88
N GLU A 284 10.58 23.23 -38.40
CA GLU A 284 11.26 24.35 -39.07
C GLU A 284 11.03 24.42 -40.58
N ALA A 285 10.43 23.38 -41.19
CA ALA A 285 10.15 23.40 -42.63
C ALA A 285 9.04 24.40 -42.98
N LYS A 286 9.36 25.36 -43.86
CA LYS A 286 8.51 26.52 -44.18
C LYS A 286 8.53 26.82 -45.69
N GLY A 287 7.47 26.41 -46.38
CA GLY A 287 7.39 26.57 -47.84
C GLY A 287 8.53 25.86 -48.59
N PRO A 288 8.67 26.09 -49.90
CA PRO A 288 9.61 25.36 -50.75
C PRO A 288 10.98 26.06 -50.88
N VAL A 289 11.35 26.93 -49.94
CA VAL A 289 12.56 27.77 -50.03
C VAL A 289 13.51 27.49 -48.86
N VAL A 290 14.79 27.28 -49.16
CA VAL A 290 15.86 27.10 -48.17
C VAL A 290 16.98 28.10 -48.42
N CYS A 291 17.21 28.98 -47.45
CA CYS A 291 18.36 29.88 -47.42
C CYS A 291 19.50 29.24 -46.63
N ARG A 292 20.74 29.33 -47.12
CA ARG A 292 21.89 28.65 -46.53
C ARG A 292 23.18 29.43 -46.78
N ARG A 293 24.01 29.65 -45.75
CA ARG A 293 25.39 30.09 -45.95
C ARG A 293 26.27 28.92 -46.42
N LEU A 294 27.06 29.15 -47.45
CA LEU A 294 28.09 28.23 -47.92
C LEU A 294 29.45 28.94 -47.95
N ASP A 295 30.38 28.44 -47.13
CA ASP A 295 31.78 28.89 -47.06
C ASP A 295 32.76 27.71 -46.92
N GLY A 296 32.28 26.49 -47.16
CA GLY A 296 33.04 25.24 -47.00
C GLY A 296 33.05 24.67 -45.59
N GLN A 297 32.51 25.37 -44.59
CA GLN A 297 32.33 24.85 -43.23
C GLN A 297 31.00 24.09 -43.07
N PRO A 298 30.89 23.18 -42.09
CA PRO A 298 29.61 22.58 -41.72
C PRO A 298 28.67 23.61 -41.06
N ASP A 299 27.36 23.44 -41.28
CA ASP A 299 26.33 24.17 -40.54
C ASP A 299 26.10 23.60 -39.13
N ALA A 300 25.14 24.17 -38.40
CA ALA A 300 24.73 23.72 -37.07
C ALA A 300 24.18 22.27 -37.01
N HIS A 301 23.95 21.63 -38.16
CA HIS A 301 23.48 20.25 -38.30
C HIS A 301 24.54 19.33 -38.95
N GLY A 302 25.75 19.83 -39.21
CA GLY A 302 26.89 19.09 -39.76
C GLY A 302 26.96 19.03 -41.30
N ASN A 303 25.99 19.57 -42.03
CA ASN A 303 26.00 19.53 -43.50
C ASN A 303 26.99 20.57 -44.05
N THR A 304 27.74 20.27 -45.10
CA THR A 304 28.63 21.24 -45.80
C THR A 304 28.08 21.72 -47.15
N THR A 305 27.04 21.08 -47.68
CA THR A 305 26.41 21.38 -48.97
C THR A 305 24.91 21.61 -48.81
N PHE A 306 24.15 21.87 -49.89
CA PHE A 306 22.68 21.97 -49.82
C PHE A 306 22.02 20.59 -49.60
N GLU A 307 22.17 20.03 -48.41
CA GLU A 307 21.41 18.83 -48.00
C GLU A 307 20.04 19.28 -47.48
N VAL A 308 19.00 19.06 -48.29
CA VAL A 308 17.63 19.54 -48.06
C VAL A 308 16.68 18.36 -47.93
N VAL A 309 15.85 18.41 -46.88
CA VAL A 309 14.76 17.45 -46.66
C VAL A 309 13.43 18.14 -46.96
N VAL A 310 12.56 17.45 -47.71
CA VAL A 310 11.21 17.92 -48.07
C VAL A 310 10.11 17.02 -47.52
N ALA A 311 8.97 17.62 -47.18
CA ALA A 311 7.75 16.94 -46.77
C ALA A 311 6.53 17.54 -47.48
N SER A 312 5.37 16.87 -47.39
CA SER A 312 4.12 17.43 -47.91
C SER A 312 3.60 18.55 -46.99
N PRO A 313 2.95 19.62 -47.52
CA PRO A 313 2.37 20.68 -46.68
C PRO A 313 1.34 20.16 -45.67
N ALA A 314 0.65 19.06 -46.00
CA ALA A 314 -0.26 18.36 -45.10
C ALA A 314 0.43 17.86 -43.81
N ALA A 315 1.70 17.45 -43.87
CA ALA A 315 2.45 16.93 -42.73
C ALA A 315 2.70 17.99 -41.63
N ILE A 316 2.68 19.29 -41.98
CA ILE A 316 2.90 20.42 -41.06
C ILE A 316 1.60 21.18 -40.74
N ASN A 317 0.59 21.11 -41.63
CA ASN A 317 -0.74 21.64 -41.37
C ASN A 317 -1.56 20.73 -40.43
N THR A 318 -1.29 19.43 -40.44
CA THR A 318 -1.88 18.44 -39.53
C THR A 318 -1.09 18.44 -38.21
N GLN A 319 -1.58 19.18 -37.22
CA GLN A 319 -0.97 19.23 -35.89
C GLN A 319 -1.65 18.20 -34.97
N PRO A 320 -0.90 17.25 -34.39
CA PRO A 320 -1.41 16.40 -33.34
C PRO A 320 -1.57 17.15 -32.01
N ALA A 321 -2.40 16.60 -31.13
CA ALA A 321 -2.48 16.98 -29.73
C ALA A 321 -2.59 15.72 -28.86
N ALA A 322 -1.79 15.66 -27.80
CA ALA A 322 -1.98 14.74 -26.68
C ALA A 322 -2.28 15.59 -25.44
N THR A 323 -3.34 15.27 -24.69
CA THR A 323 -3.78 16.10 -23.56
C THR A 323 -4.32 15.24 -22.44
N ALA A 324 -3.62 15.23 -21.31
CA ALA A 324 -4.09 14.62 -20.07
C ALA A 324 -5.00 15.60 -19.30
N ALA A 325 -6.10 15.11 -18.71
CA ALA A 325 -6.96 15.92 -17.84
C ALA A 325 -6.31 16.19 -16.46
N SER A 326 -5.36 15.36 -16.06
CA SER A 326 -4.48 15.53 -14.91
C SER A 326 -3.09 15.02 -15.28
N ASN A 327 -2.03 15.76 -14.93
CA ASN A 327 -0.65 15.31 -15.10
C ASN A 327 -0.22 14.32 -13.98
N VAL A 328 -1.14 13.90 -13.12
CA VAL A 328 -0.92 12.98 -11.99
C VAL A 328 -1.96 11.87 -12.02
N VAL A 329 -1.49 10.62 -12.02
CA VAL A 329 -2.27 9.42 -11.69
C VAL A 329 -1.77 8.82 -10.38
N VAL A 330 -2.65 8.21 -9.61
CA VAL A 330 -2.26 7.49 -8.39
C VAL A 330 -1.96 6.02 -8.71
N VAL A 331 -0.93 5.49 -8.07
CA VAL A 331 -0.52 4.08 -8.21
C VAL A 331 -1.56 3.15 -7.59
N LYS A 332 -2.05 2.21 -8.39
CA LYS A 332 -3.07 1.23 -8.01
C LYS A 332 -2.45 0.07 -7.23
N LYS A 333 -3.00 -0.21 -6.05
CA LYS A 333 -2.63 -1.36 -5.21
C LYS A 333 -3.67 -2.47 -5.38
N SER A 334 -3.35 -3.71 -5.00
CA SER A 334 -4.26 -4.87 -5.17
C SER A 334 -5.60 -4.74 -4.41
N TYR A 335 -5.72 -3.78 -3.51
CA TYR A 335 -6.88 -3.46 -2.68
C TYR A 335 -7.37 -2.01 -2.87
N THR A 336 -6.88 -1.28 -3.87
CA THR A 336 -7.39 0.05 -4.26
C THR A 336 -7.82 0.08 -5.72
N ASN A 337 -8.72 1.01 -6.05
CA ASN A 337 -9.16 1.25 -7.41
C ASN A 337 -9.30 2.77 -7.67
N PRO A 338 -8.16 3.49 -7.81
CA PRO A 338 -8.13 4.86 -8.32
C PRO A 338 -8.93 5.03 -9.62
N VAL A 339 -9.53 6.20 -9.77
CA VAL A 339 -10.18 6.66 -11.00
C VAL A 339 -9.11 6.95 -12.05
N ARG A 340 -9.22 6.29 -13.19
CA ARG A 340 -8.31 6.48 -14.32
C ARG A 340 -8.45 7.89 -14.90
N GLN A 341 -7.33 8.55 -15.14
CA GLN A 341 -7.31 9.91 -15.68
C GLN A 341 -7.40 9.87 -17.21
N THR A 342 -8.21 10.73 -17.81
CA THR A 342 -8.41 10.74 -19.26
C THR A 342 -7.22 11.38 -19.97
N VAL A 343 -6.74 10.73 -21.04
CA VAL A 343 -5.80 11.30 -22.02
C VAL A 343 -6.48 11.30 -23.37
N THR A 344 -6.62 12.49 -23.96
CA THR A 344 -7.22 12.68 -25.29
C THR A 344 -6.13 12.81 -26.35
N LEU A 345 -6.24 12.05 -27.43
CA LEU A 345 -5.36 12.08 -28.60
C LEU A 345 -6.15 12.60 -29.81
N ARG A 346 -5.64 13.64 -30.49
CA ARG A 346 -6.32 14.32 -31.60
C ARG A 346 -5.38 14.75 -32.72
N ALA A 347 -5.96 15.02 -33.88
CA ALA A 347 -5.38 15.83 -34.96
C ALA A 347 -6.28 17.04 -35.25
N ASN A 348 -5.71 18.20 -35.57
CA ASN A 348 -6.45 19.45 -35.78
C ASN A 348 -7.25 19.52 -37.10
N ASN A 349 -6.89 18.69 -38.09
CA ASN A 349 -7.39 18.71 -39.47
C ASN A 349 -7.58 17.28 -39.97
N ALA A 350 -8.45 17.10 -40.97
CA ALA A 350 -8.52 15.87 -41.73
C ALA A 350 -7.23 15.66 -42.56
N PHE A 351 -6.73 14.43 -42.54
CA PHE A 351 -5.54 13.98 -43.27
C PHE A 351 -5.75 12.53 -43.71
N THR A 352 -4.80 11.97 -44.47
CA THR A 352 -4.78 10.54 -44.83
C THR A 352 -3.59 9.87 -44.13
N GLY A 353 -3.85 8.82 -43.35
CA GLY A 353 -2.83 8.03 -42.68
C GLY A 353 -3.21 7.63 -41.25
N SER A 354 -2.26 7.78 -40.31
CA SER A 354 -2.38 7.28 -38.94
C SER A 354 -1.62 8.14 -37.94
N GLY A 355 -1.77 7.83 -36.65
CA GLY A 355 -0.90 8.33 -35.59
C GLY A 355 -0.59 7.25 -34.57
N THR A 356 0.70 7.11 -34.24
CA THR A 356 1.22 6.13 -33.30
C THR A 356 1.44 6.77 -31.94
N PHE A 357 0.90 6.16 -30.90
CA PHE A 357 1.03 6.59 -29.51
C PHE A 357 2.06 5.75 -28.77
N THR A 358 2.98 6.38 -28.02
CA THR A 358 3.99 5.69 -27.21
C THR A 358 4.17 6.36 -25.84
N ARG A 359 4.80 5.63 -24.90
CA ARG A 359 5.11 6.07 -23.53
C ARG A 359 6.59 5.85 -23.25
N SER A 360 7.26 6.76 -22.52
CA SER A 360 8.66 6.59 -22.11
C SER A 360 8.86 5.53 -21.01
N SER A 361 7.80 5.15 -20.30
CA SER A 361 7.84 4.26 -19.14
C SER A 361 6.51 3.55 -18.95
N ASP A 362 6.55 2.27 -18.56
CA ASP A 362 5.40 1.45 -18.19
C ASP A 362 4.87 1.73 -16.77
N ALA A 363 5.42 2.73 -16.07
CA ALA A 363 4.89 3.23 -14.78
C ALA A 363 3.43 3.72 -14.87
N ILE A 364 2.94 4.06 -16.07
CA ILE A 364 1.53 4.36 -16.36
C ILE A 364 1.02 3.42 -17.44
N ARG A 365 -0.12 2.79 -17.17
CA ARG A 365 -0.86 1.87 -18.05
C ARG A 365 -2.04 2.60 -18.70
N PHE A 366 -2.43 2.17 -19.89
CA PHE A 366 -3.44 2.84 -20.71
C PHE A 366 -4.52 1.85 -21.14
N PHE A 367 -5.78 2.26 -21.04
CA PHE A 367 -6.94 1.42 -21.34
C PHE A 367 -7.92 2.12 -22.28
N ASP A 368 -8.72 1.34 -23.00
CA ASP A 368 -9.82 1.82 -23.85
C ASP A 368 -11.08 2.26 -23.06
N ALA A 369 -11.19 1.90 -21.77
CA ALA A 369 -12.32 2.22 -20.91
C ALA A 369 -11.93 2.73 -19.51
N ALA A 370 -12.80 3.55 -18.92
CA ALA A 370 -12.63 4.10 -17.57
C ALA A 370 -12.61 3.01 -16.48
N VAL A 371 -13.35 1.92 -16.69
CA VAL A 371 -13.46 0.76 -15.79
C VAL A 371 -13.46 -0.51 -16.64
N GLY A 372 -12.67 -1.52 -16.25
CA GLY A 372 -12.45 -2.71 -17.08
C GLY A 372 -11.63 -2.36 -18.33
N GLY A 373 -12.14 -2.72 -19.51
CA GLY A 373 -11.50 -2.44 -20.79
C GLY A 373 -10.27 -3.30 -21.10
N ASN A 374 -9.76 -3.16 -22.32
CA ASN A 374 -8.49 -3.74 -22.75
C ASN A 374 -7.34 -2.77 -22.39
N GLU A 375 -6.19 -3.31 -22.01
CA GLU A 375 -4.95 -2.52 -21.87
C GLU A 375 -4.27 -2.41 -23.24
N LEU A 376 -3.74 -1.22 -23.56
CA LEU A 376 -2.83 -1.03 -24.69
C LEU A 376 -1.48 -1.68 -24.35
N THR A 377 -1.10 -2.69 -25.12
CA THR A 377 0.17 -3.42 -24.96
C THR A 377 1.35 -2.71 -25.64
N PHE A 378 1.08 -1.70 -26.47
CA PHE A 378 2.07 -0.93 -27.25
C PHE A 378 2.82 -1.80 -28.27
N ASN A 379 2.11 -2.75 -28.87
CA ASN A 379 2.64 -3.76 -29.80
C ASN A 379 2.78 -3.30 -31.26
N GLY A 380 2.50 -2.03 -31.57
CA GLY A 380 2.46 -1.51 -32.94
C GLY A 380 1.10 -1.70 -33.64
N VAL A 381 0.09 -2.17 -32.93
CA VAL A 381 -1.29 -2.38 -33.44
C VAL A 381 -2.31 -1.69 -32.55
N ASP A 382 -2.32 -1.97 -31.24
CA ASP A 382 -3.28 -1.37 -30.30
C ASP A 382 -3.02 0.10 -29.96
N ASN A 383 -1.82 0.58 -30.25
CA ASN A 383 -1.37 1.95 -30.05
C ASN A 383 -1.24 2.75 -31.36
N VAL A 384 -1.81 2.26 -32.47
CA VAL A 384 -1.86 2.95 -33.76
C VAL A 384 -3.31 3.29 -34.10
N PHE A 385 -3.58 4.58 -34.27
CA PHE A 385 -4.92 5.10 -34.54
C PHE A 385 -5.04 5.61 -35.98
N SER A 386 -6.19 5.39 -36.60
CA SER A 386 -6.50 5.96 -37.93
C SER A 386 -6.67 7.48 -37.89
N ASP A 387 -6.48 8.11 -39.05
CA ASP A 387 -6.87 9.49 -39.32
C ASP A 387 -8.28 9.84 -38.81
N ALA A 388 -9.30 9.05 -39.15
CA ALA A 388 -10.68 9.26 -38.74
C ALA A 388 -10.88 9.22 -37.20
N GLN A 389 -10.19 8.30 -36.50
CA GLN A 389 -10.20 8.24 -35.04
C GLN A 389 -9.55 9.48 -34.42
N LEU A 390 -8.44 9.97 -34.97
CA LEU A 390 -7.72 11.13 -34.44
C LEU A 390 -8.43 12.47 -34.75
N VAL A 391 -9.18 12.56 -35.85
CA VAL A 391 -10.01 13.73 -36.17
C VAL A 391 -11.21 13.83 -35.22
N ALA A 392 -11.88 12.72 -34.90
CA ALA A 392 -12.91 12.70 -33.85
C ALA A 392 -12.31 12.94 -32.44
N GLY A 393 -11.16 12.33 -32.21
CA GLY A 393 -10.43 12.29 -30.94
C GLY A 393 -10.62 10.96 -30.22
N VAL A 394 -9.51 10.33 -29.87
CA VAL A 394 -9.47 9.10 -29.07
C VAL A 394 -9.34 9.48 -27.60
N THR A 395 -10.14 8.88 -26.73
CA THR A 395 -9.97 8.98 -25.28
C THR A 395 -9.39 7.68 -24.74
N LEU A 396 -8.22 7.77 -24.11
CA LEU A 396 -7.57 6.70 -23.37
C LEU A 396 -7.66 6.97 -21.86
N PHE A 397 -7.55 5.92 -21.05
CA PHE A 397 -7.69 6.00 -19.59
C PHE A 397 -6.41 5.53 -18.90
N ALA A 398 -5.72 6.46 -18.24
CA ALA A 398 -4.42 6.26 -17.59
C ALA A 398 -4.54 5.74 -16.15
N GLU A 399 -3.78 4.70 -15.81
CA GLU A 399 -3.75 4.04 -14.50
C GLU A 399 -2.30 3.92 -14.01
N GLY A 400 -1.99 4.34 -12.78
CA GLY A 400 -0.63 4.24 -12.24
C GLY A 400 -0.28 2.80 -11.83
N ALA A 401 0.86 2.29 -12.27
CA ALA A 401 1.30 0.91 -12.04
C ALA A 401 2.45 0.79 -11.01
N ARG A 402 3.35 1.78 -10.98
CA ARG A 402 4.39 1.96 -9.95
C ARG A 402 4.73 3.45 -9.85
N ALA A 403 5.40 3.88 -8.79
CA ALA A 403 5.82 5.27 -8.64
C ALA A 403 6.73 5.72 -9.81
N SER A 404 6.53 6.97 -10.25
CA SER A 404 7.49 7.71 -11.08
C SER A 404 8.79 7.95 -10.31
N THR A 405 9.89 8.03 -11.06
CA THR A 405 11.22 8.38 -10.56
C THR A 405 11.39 9.87 -10.30
N ALA A 406 10.74 10.71 -11.10
CA ALA A 406 10.72 12.16 -10.97
C ALA A 406 9.35 12.74 -11.36
N MET A 407 9.12 14.01 -11.06
CA MET A 407 7.91 14.70 -11.54
C MET A 407 7.93 14.82 -13.07
N ASN A 408 6.82 14.47 -13.71
CA ASN A 408 6.60 14.56 -15.16
C ASN A 408 7.57 13.71 -16.02
N ASP A 409 8.02 12.57 -15.51
CA ASP A 409 8.99 11.69 -16.19
C ASP A 409 8.37 10.72 -17.22
N VAL A 410 7.06 10.43 -17.11
CA VAL A 410 6.34 9.63 -18.12
C VAL A 410 5.89 10.54 -19.25
N GLN A 411 6.68 10.59 -20.31
CA GLN A 411 6.36 11.28 -21.55
C GLN A 411 5.43 10.41 -22.38
N LEU A 412 4.38 11.01 -22.91
CA LEU A 412 3.35 10.41 -23.76
C LEU A 412 3.42 11.07 -25.12
N HIS A 413 3.85 10.33 -26.13
CA HIS A 413 4.15 10.84 -27.46
C HIS A 413 3.13 10.34 -28.47
N LEU A 414 2.47 11.25 -29.19
CA LEU A 414 1.67 10.95 -30.38
C LEU A 414 2.41 11.47 -31.60
N VAL A 415 2.81 10.57 -32.52
CA VAL A 415 3.51 10.94 -33.77
C VAL A 415 2.64 10.56 -34.96
N LEU A 416 2.41 11.48 -35.89
CA LEU A 416 1.59 11.24 -37.07
C LEU A 416 2.40 10.64 -38.24
N THR A 417 1.70 9.90 -39.09
CA THR A 417 2.15 9.52 -40.44
C THR A 417 1.12 10.05 -41.43
N VAL A 418 1.52 11.02 -42.26
CA VAL A 418 0.65 11.79 -43.15
C VAL A 418 1.05 11.50 -44.59
N ASN A 419 0.11 10.98 -45.39
CA ASN A 419 0.34 10.54 -46.77
C ASN A 419 1.51 9.52 -46.90
N GLY A 420 1.68 8.66 -45.88
CA GLY A 420 2.78 7.69 -45.81
C GLY A 420 4.14 8.25 -45.36
N GLN A 421 4.26 9.56 -45.19
CA GLN A 421 5.49 10.23 -44.73
C GLN A 421 5.40 10.61 -43.23
N PRO A 422 6.53 10.77 -42.52
CA PRO A 422 6.55 11.27 -41.15
C PRO A 422 5.86 12.65 -41.02
N GLY A 423 4.94 12.76 -40.07
CA GLY A 423 4.26 14.01 -39.72
C GLY A 423 4.77 14.62 -38.42
N LEU A 424 4.13 15.69 -37.98
CA LEU A 424 4.40 16.28 -36.66
C LEU A 424 4.08 15.30 -35.52
N GLY A 425 4.68 15.57 -34.35
CA GLY A 425 4.39 14.88 -33.09
C GLY A 425 3.96 15.84 -31.99
N ALA A 426 3.29 15.32 -30.97
CA ALA A 426 2.91 16.03 -29.75
C ALA A 426 3.25 15.20 -28.50
N THR A 427 3.73 15.89 -27.46
CA THR A 427 4.12 15.28 -26.18
C THR A 427 3.29 15.84 -25.04
N ALA A 428 2.76 14.97 -24.18
CA ALA A 428 2.23 15.31 -22.85
C ALA A 428 3.04 14.57 -21.78
N ASN A 429 3.19 15.15 -20.59
CA ASN A 429 3.94 14.53 -19.49
C ASN A 429 3.04 14.22 -18.31
N MET A 430 3.24 13.05 -17.69
CA MET A 430 2.50 12.61 -16.52
C MET A 430 3.43 12.05 -15.43
N THR A 431 2.91 11.98 -14.21
CA THR A 431 3.58 11.41 -13.03
C THR A 431 2.69 10.34 -12.42
N ALA A 432 3.25 9.16 -12.13
CA ALA A 432 2.60 8.15 -11.30
C ALA A 432 3.00 8.39 -9.83
N VAL A 433 2.03 8.72 -8.97
CA VAL A 433 2.28 9.04 -7.57
C VAL A 433 1.82 7.88 -6.68
N GLU A 434 2.74 7.28 -5.92
CA GLU A 434 2.41 6.29 -4.89
C GLU A 434 2.25 6.97 -3.53
N LEU A 435 1.12 6.70 -2.87
CA LEU A 435 0.88 7.06 -1.47
C LEU A 435 1.09 5.83 -0.60
N THR A 436 1.62 5.98 0.62
CA THR A 436 1.73 4.86 1.56
C THR A 436 1.20 5.23 2.94
N LEU A 437 0.21 4.45 3.39
CA LEU A 437 -0.42 4.55 4.72
C LEU A 437 -0.13 3.27 5.51
N ASP A 438 0.66 3.38 6.56
CA ASP A 438 0.96 2.26 7.46
C ASP A 438 0.15 2.36 8.75
N VAL A 439 -0.14 1.21 9.36
CA VAL A 439 -0.70 1.11 10.71
C VAL A 439 0.18 0.19 11.55
N ALA A 440 0.40 0.56 12.80
CA ALA A 440 1.29 -0.17 13.68
C ALA A 440 0.64 -1.37 14.37
N GLN A 441 1.48 -2.32 14.77
CA GLN A 441 1.18 -3.36 15.72
C GLN A 441 1.12 -2.79 17.15
N SER A 442 1.03 -3.65 18.15
CA SER A 442 1.17 -3.23 19.56
C SER A 442 2.65 -3.03 19.90
N ARG A 443 2.97 -2.05 20.74
CA ARG A 443 4.33 -1.89 21.29
C ARG A 443 4.71 -3.14 22.10
N SER A 444 5.96 -3.57 22.00
CA SER A 444 6.50 -4.71 22.77
C SER A 444 6.84 -4.33 24.22
N ALA A 445 7.17 -3.04 24.45
CA ALA A 445 7.35 -2.43 25.75
C ALA A 445 7.06 -0.91 25.67
N PRO A 446 6.78 -0.23 26.80
CA PRO A 446 6.59 1.23 26.82
C PRO A 446 7.77 1.97 26.18
N GLY A 447 7.48 2.98 25.35
CA GLY A 447 8.48 3.78 24.65
C GLY A 447 9.19 3.09 23.46
N VAL A 448 9.04 1.78 23.26
CA VAL A 448 9.61 1.07 22.10
C VAL A 448 8.71 1.26 20.89
N GLU A 449 9.26 1.75 19.76
CA GLU A 449 8.49 1.99 18.53
C GLU A 449 7.83 0.69 18.03
N PRO A 450 6.50 0.69 17.79
CA PRO A 450 5.80 -0.53 17.38
C PRO A 450 6.14 -0.87 15.92
N PRO A 451 6.37 -2.15 15.57
CA PRO A 451 6.55 -2.54 14.18
C PRO A 451 5.28 -2.29 13.39
N VAL A 452 5.41 -1.92 12.10
CA VAL A 452 4.25 -1.78 11.21
C VAL A 452 3.61 -3.13 10.87
N LEU A 453 2.32 -3.16 10.56
CA LEU A 453 1.71 -4.30 9.88
C LEU A 453 2.20 -4.36 8.42
N SER A 454 2.28 -5.56 7.86
CA SER A 454 2.65 -5.74 6.45
C SER A 454 1.59 -5.16 5.51
N THR A 455 1.95 -4.90 4.25
CA THR A 455 1.03 -4.46 3.18
C THR A 455 -0.17 -5.40 3.01
N ASN A 456 0.01 -6.70 3.29
CA ASN A 456 -1.07 -7.68 3.29
C ASN A 456 -1.86 -7.64 4.61
N ASP A 457 -1.19 -7.61 5.76
CA ASP A 457 -1.85 -7.66 7.07
C ASP A 457 -2.72 -6.43 7.34
N LYS A 458 -2.32 -5.24 6.91
CA LYS A 458 -3.12 -4.01 7.09
C LYS A 458 -4.49 -4.05 6.39
N ILE A 459 -4.71 -5.03 5.50
CA ILE A 459 -5.95 -5.27 4.73
C ILE A 459 -6.58 -6.62 5.07
N ASN A 460 -5.82 -7.71 5.08
CA ASN A 460 -6.33 -9.07 5.28
C ASN A 460 -6.67 -9.35 6.75
N THR A 461 -5.80 -8.91 7.66
CA THR A 461 -5.97 -9.06 9.11
C THR A 461 -6.65 -7.81 9.69
N GLY A 462 -6.24 -6.64 9.21
CA GLY A 462 -6.58 -5.34 9.77
C GLY A 462 -5.98 -5.11 11.15
N ARG A 463 -6.30 -3.97 11.77
CA ARG A 463 -5.87 -3.63 13.13
C ARG A 463 -7.07 -3.51 14.07
N PHE A 464 -7.02 -4.24 15.18
CA PHE A 464 -7.98 -4.07 16.27
C PHE A 464 -7.65 -2.78 17.05
N VAL A 465 -8.65 -1.91 17.24
CA VAL A 465 -8.54 -0.62 17.93
C VAL A 465 -9.59 -0.57 19.04
N GLN A 466 -9.22 -0.19 20.27
CA GLN A 466 -10.20 -0.13 21.36
C GLN A 466 -11.12 1.09 21.23
N VAL A 467 -12.40 0.90 21.53
CA VAL A 467 -13.35 2.00 21.76
C VAL A 467 -12.97 2.74 23.04
N ARG A 468 -12.93 4.08 22.98
CA ARG A 468 -12.39 4.93 24.05
C ARG A 468 -13.04 4.65 25.41
N ALA A 469 -12.24 4.17 26.35
CA ALA A 469 -12.65 4.03 27.74
C ALA A 469 -12.74 5.41 28.42
N ALA A 470 -13.77 5.64 29.24
CA ALA A 470 -13.94 6.89 30.00
C ALA A 470 -12.76 7.21 30.93
N SER A 471 -12.02 6.19 31.36
CA SER A 471 -10.82 6.25 32.20
C SER A 471 -9.51 6.58 31.45
N ASN A 472 -9.52 6.71 30.11
CA ASN A 472 -8.32 6.93 29.29
C ASN A 472 -7.19 5.87 29.50
N THR A 473 -7.52 4.66 29.95
CA THR A 473 -6.56 3.62 30.41
C THR A 473 -5.90 2.80 29.29
N HIS A 474 -5.94 3.24 28.03
CA HIS A 474 -5.23 2.61 26.92
C HIS A 474 -4.58 3.65 26.02
N GLU A 475 -3.45 3.29 25.41
CA GLU A 475 -2.80 4.09 24.36
C GLU A 475 -3.56 3.95 23.03
N ARG A 476 -3.52 4.99 22.21
CA ARG A 476 -4.07 4.98 20.86
C ARG A 476 -3.19 4.19 19.89
N THR A 477 -3.79 3.64 18.83
CA THR A 477 -3.05 2.90 17.80
C THR A 477 -2.30 3.85 16.88
N MET A 478 -0.98 3.68 16.72
CA MET A 478 -0.20 4.49 15.80
C MET A 478 -0.55 4.20 14.32
N LEU A 479 -0.71 5.28 13.57
CA LEU A 479 -0.93 5.37 12.13
C LEU A 479 0.18 6.25 11.54
N ILE A 480 0.76 5.85 10.41
CA ILE A 480 1.89 6.57 9.79
C ILE A 480 1.56 6.91 8.34
N VAL A 481 1.51 8.20 8.03
CA VAL A 481 1.40 8.71 6.66
C VAL A 481 2.83 8.91 6.13
N ARG A 482 3.22 8.19 5.08
CA ARG A 482 4.53 8.36 4.43
C ARG A 482 4.47 9.52 3.43
N GLN A 483 5.63 10.11 3.15
CA GLN A 483 5.79 11.02 2.03
C GLN A 483 5.59 10.26 0.71
N ALA A 484 4.71 10.78 -0.14
CA ALA A 484 4.38 10.20 -1.43
C ALA A 484 5.60 10.11 -2.35
N GLN A 485 5.64 9.11 -3.22
CA GLN A 485 6.71 8.93 -4.21
C GLN A 485 6.23 9.27 -5.62
N PRO A 486 7.00 10.05 -6.41
CA PRO A 486 8.31 10.63 -6.08
C PRO A 486 8.21 11.74 -5.01
N ALA A 487 9.19 11.79 -4.10
CA ALA A 487 9.21 12.72 -2.96
C ALA A 487 9.11 14.21 -3.33
N ALA A 488 9.47 14.58 -4.57
CA ALA A 488 9.32 15.91 -5.14
C ALA A 488 7.85 16.31 -5.44
N PHE A 489 6.87 15.42 -5.24
CA PHE A 489 5.46 15.73 -5.41
C PHE A 489 5.00 16.81 -4.40
N ALA A 490 4.56 17.95 -4.91
CA ALA A 490 4.25 19.14 -4.11
C ALA A 490 2.77 19.25 -3.64
N GLY A 491 1.93 18.26 -3.95
CA GLY A 491 0.49 18.32 -3.64
C GLY A 491 0.13 18.07 -2.17
N GLU A 492 -1.14 18.29 -1.85
CA GLU A 492 -1.71 17.97 -0.54
C GLU A 492 -2.23 16.53 -0.49
N LEU A 493 -1.87 15.79 0.56
CA LEU A 493 -2.47 14.50 0.89
C LEU A 493 -3.67 14.69 1.81
N ILE A 494 -4.68 13.85 1.64
CA ILE A 494 -5.89 13.80 2.49
C ILE A 494 -6.00 12.46 3.21
N LEU A 495 -6.08 12.51 4.54
CA LEU A 495 -6.32 11.36 5.40
C LEU A 495 -7.79 11.40 5.87
N THR A 496 -8.57 10.39 5.47
CA THR A 496 -10.03 10.36 5.68
C THR A 496 -10.41 9.11 6.48
N PRO A 497 -11.15 9.22 7.60
CA PRO A 497 -11.71 8.05 8.28
C PRO A 497 -12.79 7.41 7.40
N MET A 498 -12.80 6.09 7.28
CA MET A 498 -13.76 5.36 6.44
C MET A 498 -15.19 5.42 6.99
N ASN A 499 -15.35 5.72 8.28
CA ASN A 499 -16.63 6.07 8.93
C ASN A 499 -16.38 6.65 10.33
N ALA A 500 -17.43 7.19 10.95
CA ALA A 500 -17.43 7.79 12.29
C ALA A 500 -17.21 6.79 13.46
N ARG A 501 -16.68 5.60 13.22
CA ARG A 501 -16.21 4.69 14.30
C ARG A 501 -14.78 4.98 14.72
N VAL A 502 -13.98 5.70 13.95
CA VAL A 502 -12.56 5.99 14.26
C VAL A 502 -12.25 7.47 14.17
N GLU A 503 -11.35 7.92 15.05
CA GLU A 503 -10.83 9.29 15.10
C GLU A 503 -9.30 9.23 15.26
N ALA A 504 -8.59 10.17 14.65
CA ALA A 504 -7.14 10.32 14.75
C ALA A 504 -6.76 11.57 15.57
N PHE A 505 -5.63 11.51 16.27
CA PHE A 505 -5.10 12.54 17.18
C PHE A 505 -3.58 12.71 16.94
N THR A 506 -3.00 13.80 17.45
CA THR A 506 -1.54 14.01 17.44
C THR A 506 -0.82 13.44 18.67
N GLN A 507 -1.55 12.97 19.69
CA GLN A 507 -0.98 12.34 20.91
C GLN A 507 -1.42 10.88 21.06
N GLU A 508 -0.47 10.03 21.46
CA GLU A 508 -0.69 8.60 21.71
C GLU A 508 -1.47 8.33 22.99
N THR A 509 -1.08 8.97 24.09
CA THR A 509 -1.74 8.84 25.40
C THR A 509 -2.98 9.75 25.45
N PRO A 510 -4.19 9.21 25.72
CA PRO A 510 -5.40 10.03 25.82
C PRO A 510 -5.42 10.91 27.08
N ALA A 511 -5.68 12.20 26.90
CA ALA A 511 -5.86 13.17 28.00
C ALA A 511 -7.17 13.95 27.82
N ALA A 512 -7.70 14.52 28.91
CA ALA A 512 -8.87 15.39 28.85
C ALA A 512 -8.58 16.65 28.01
N GLY A 513 -9.56 17.11 27.24
CA GLY A 513 -9.44 18.31 26.39
C GLY A 513 -8.66 18.13 25.08
N GLN A 514 -8.11 16.94 24.79
CA GLN A 514 -7.55 16.65 23.47
C GLN A 514 -8.64 16.67 22.39
N VAL A 515 -8.37 17.34 21.28
CA VAL A 515 -9.27 17.45 20.12
C VAL A 515 -8.79 16.50 19.02
N ALA A 516 -9.72 15.82 18.35
CA ALA A 516 -9.40 15.00 17.18
C ALA A 516 -8.89 15.86 16.01
N LEU A 517 -8.18 15.26 15.07
CA LEU A 517 -7.88 15.88 13.78
C LEU A 517 -9.19 16.23 13.05
N ALA A 518 -9.19 17.34 12.32
CA ALA A 518 -10.26 17.65 11.38
C ALA A 518 -10.37 16.52 10.34
N ASN A 519 -11.60 16.14 9.97
CA ASN A 519 -11.88 15.07 9.02
C ASN A 519 -12.48 15.66 7.74
N PRO A 520 -11.86 15.46 6.54
CA PRO A 520 -10.56 14.83 6.31
C PRO A 520 -9.39 15.72 6.80
N HIS A 521 -8.30 15.08 7.22
CA HIS A 521 -7.08 15.80 7.63
C HIS A 521 -6.19 16.05 6.41
N VAL A 522 -5.84 17.32 6.16
CA VAL A 522 -5.06 17.76 5.00
C VAL A 522 -3.61 18.04 5.41
N MET A 523 -2.64 17.55 4.63
CA MET A 523 -1.20 17.75 4.86
C MET A 523 -0.50 18.06 3.53
N ALA A 524 0.41 19.04 3.49
CA ALA A 524 1.28 19.23 2.33
C ALA A 524 2.33 18.10 2.28
N ASN A 525 2.53 17.44 1.14
CA ASN A 525 3.47 16.29 1.05
C ASN A 525 4.92 16.67 1.40
N GLY A 526 5.33 17.91 1.08
CA GLY A 526 6.65 18.45 1.47
C GLY A 526 6.83 18.69 2.97
N SER A 527 5.76 18.65 3.78
CA SER A 527 5.83 18.75 5.25
C SER A 527 5.91 17.39 5.97
N ILE A 528 5.75 16.28 5.24
CA ILE A 528 5.78 14.94 5.80
C ILE A 528 7.24 14.50 5.97
N PRO A 529 7.70 14.14 7.19
CA PRO A 529 9.07 13.68 7.40
C PRO A 529 9.37 12.40 6.61
N ALA A 530 10.64 12.18 6.25
CA ALA A 530 11.08 10.93 5.59
C ALA A 530 10.79 9.66 6.43
N THR A 531 10.68 9.78 7.75
CA THR A 531 10.27 8.68 8.64
C THR A 531 8.75 8.50 8.74
N GLY A 532 7.96 9.36 8.09
CA GLY A 532 6.50 9.40 8.12
C GLY A 532 5.92 10.30 9.23
N ALA A 533 4.82 10.99 8.93
CA ALA A 533 4.02 11.72 9.90
C ALA A 533 3.20 10.75 10.74
N ARG A 534 3.26 10.87 12.07
CA ARG A 534 2.62 9.96 13.02
C ARG A 534 1.33 10.55 13.56
N PHE A 535 0.28 9.75 13.53
CA PHE A 535 -1.03 10.04 14.10
C PHE A 535 -1.50 8.85 14.95
N PHE A 536 -2.50 9.09 15.80
CA PHE A 536 -2.86 8.16 16.85
C PHE A 536 -4.37 7.96 16.90
N VAL A 537 -4.81 6.73 16.62
CA VAL A 537 -6.21 6.38 16.36
C VAL A 537 -6.88 5.78 17.59
N GLN A 538 -8.10 6.25 17.89
CA GLN A 538 -9.03 5.67 18.87
C GLN A 538 -10.33 5.19 18.18
N GLY A 539 -11.00 4.21 18.78
CA GLY A 539 -12.37 3.87 18.43
C GLY A 539 -13.37 4.75 19.17
N VAL A 540 -14.47 5.11 18.50
CA VAL A 540 -15.60 5.89 19.03
C VAL A 540 -16.79 4.98 19.34
N ASN A 541 -17.05 4.01 18.47
CA ASN A 541 -18.14 3.04 18.57
C ASN A 541 -17.65 1.65 18.11
N ALA A 542 -18.27 0.58 18.61
CA ALA A 542 -17.95 -0.79 18.19
C ALA A 542 -18.24 -1.04 16.69
N SER A 543 -17.44 -1.90 16.08
CA SER A 543 -17.65 -2.39 14.72
C SER A 543 -18.84 -3.36 14.65
N THR A 544 -19.55 -3.32 13.53
CA THR A 544 -20.63 -4.25 13.17
C THR A 544 -20.13 -5.49 12.42
N ALA A 545 -18.98 -5.39 11.75
CA ALA A 545 -18.28 -6.49 11.13
C ALA A 545 -16.75 -6.33 11.25
N VAL A 546 -16.01 -7.42 11.09
CA VAL A 546 -14.54 -7.40 11.09
C VAL A 546 -14.04 -6.60 9.88
N ARG A 547 -13.11 -5.66 10.12
CA ARG A 547 -12.55 -4.72 9.13
C ARG A 547 -13.54 -3.72 8.52
N ASP A 548 -14.62 -3.39 9.23
CA ASP A 548 -15.66 -2.45 8.74
C ASP A 548 -15.34 -0.96 8.92
N SER A 549 -14.16 -0.62 9.45
CA SER A 549 -13.70 0.75 9.64
C SER A 549 -12.22 0.87 9.24
N GLY A 550 -11.63 2.06 9.41
CA GLY A 550 -10.24 2.32 9.03
C GLY A 550 -10.00 3.74 8.51
N PHE A 551 -8.86 3.92 7.84
CA PHE A 551 -8.48 5.18 7.22
C PHE A 551 -8.04 4.97 5.78
N GLN A 552 -8.32 5.98 4.95
CA GLN A 552 -8.01 6.04 3.53
C GLN A 552 -7.18 7.30 3.26
N LEU A 553 -6.14 7.16 2.43
CA LEU A 553 -5.18 8.19 2.05
C LEU A 553 -5.29 8.48 0.55
N GLY A 554 -5.49 9.75 0.21
CA GLY A 554 -5.61 10.25 -1.17
C GLY A 554 -4.81 11.53 -1.41
N ILE A 555 -4.91 12.06 -2.62
CA ILE A 555 -4.41 13.38 -3.04
C ILE A 555 -5.61 14.32 -3.17
N ARG A 556 -5.56 15.48 -2.49
CA ARG A 556 -6.66 16.45 -2.50
C ARG A 556 -7.00 16.89 -3.94
N ASN A 557 -8.29 16.87 -4.26
CA ASN A 557 -8.84 17.27 -5.57
C ASN A 557 -8.33 16.47 -6.78
N VAL A 558 -7.65 15.33 -6.58
CA VAL A 558 -7.14 14.46 -7.67
C VAL A 558 -7.70 13.05 -7.54
N GLU A 559 -7.53 12.40 -6.38
CA GLU A 559 -7.93 11.01 -6.16
C GLU A 559 -8.03 10.70 -4.66
N ALA A 560 -9.05 9.96 -4.23
CA ALA A 560 -9.25 9.58 -2.84
C ALA A 560 -8.63 8.21 -2.46
N ASP A 561 -8.48 7.28 -3.40
CA ASP A 561 -8.21 5.85 -3.14
C ASP A 561 -6.76 5.40 -3.39
N GLY A 562 -5.77 6.12 -2.87
CA GLY A 562 -4.36 5.78 -3.09
C GLY A 562 -3.81 4.69 -2.17
N ASP A 563 -4.15 4.75 -0.88
CA ASP A 563 -3.85 3.67 0.08
C ASP A 563 -4.93 3.63 1.18
N ARG A 564 -5.05 2.51 1.89
CA ARG A 564 -5.95 2.36 3.03
C ARG A 564 -5.38 1.40 4.08
N VAL A 565 -5.87 1.55 5.31
CA VAL A 565 -5.68 0.58 6.40
C VAL A 565 -7.04 0.19 6.95
N LEU A 566 -7.29 -1.11 7.11
CA LEU A 566 -8.55 -1.60 7.64
C LEU A 566 -8.45 -1.86 9.14
N MET A 567 -9.52 -1.52 9.87
CA MET A 567 -9.58 -1.56 11.32
C MET A 567 -10.88 -2.22 11.80
N THR A 568 -10.81 -2.87 12.96
CA THR A 568 -11.98 -3.33 13.70
C THR A 568 -11.99 -2.65 15.05
N THR A 569 -12.94 -1.75 15.27
CA THR A 569 -13.15 -1.10 16.56
C THR A 569 -13.83 -2.07 17.54
N VAL A 570 -13.13 -2.40 18.61
CA VAL A 570 -13.58 -3.37 19.62
C VAL A 570 -13.86 -2.68 20.94
N GLN A 571 -15.06 -2.89 21.47
CA GLN A 571 -15.45 -2.40 22.78
C GLN A 571 -15.23 -3.51 23.82
N SER A 572 -14.07 -3.48 24.47
CA SER A 572 -13.69 -4.42 25.52
C SER A 572 -14.32 -4.04 26.87
N ASP A 573 -15.65 -4.06 26.94
CA ASP A 573 -16.37 -3.81 28.19
C ASP A 573 -16.15 -4.96 29.19
N MET A 574 -15.61 -4.65 30.36
CA MET A 574 -15.88 -5.46 31.55
C MET A 574 -17.32 -5.19 32.01
N VAL A 575 -18.29 -5.82 31.33
CA VAL A 575 -19.71 -5.77 31.72
C VAL A 575 -19.89 -6.50 33.04
N THR A 576 -19.81 -5.78 34.16
CA THR A 576 -20.10 -6.33 35.49
C THR A 576 -21.16 -5.52 36.25
N SER A 577 -22.29 -5.25 35.60
CA SER A 577 -23.52 -4.80 36.25
C SER A 577 -24.21 -5.97 36.97
N ALA A 578 -23.50 -6.58 37.92
CA ALA A 578 -24.01 -7.72 38.68
C ALA A 578 -25.11 -7.27 39.66
N THR A 579 -26.31 -7.80 39.48
CA THR A 579 -27.37 -7.78 40.50
C THR A 579 -27.58 -9.20 41.01
N ALA A 580 -28.20 -9.38 42.18
CA ALA A 580 -28.48 -10.72 42.72
C ALA A 580 -29.36 -11.59 41.77
N THR A 581 -30.11 -10.94 40.87
CA THR A 581 -30.94 -11.56 39.82
C THR A 581 -30.23 -11.75 38.47
N ALA A 582 -29.11 -11.07 38.23
CA ALA A 582 -28.35 -11.12 36.97
C ALA A 582 -26.84 -11.08 37.26
N PRO A 583 -26.19 -12.23 37.45
CA PRO A 583 -24.78 -12.31 37.83
C PRO A 583 -23.86 -12.08 36.63
N ALA A 584 -22.80 -11.27 36.82
CA ALA A 584 -21.85 -10.93 35.76
C ALA A 584 -20.86 -12.06 35.39
N ALA A 585 -20.86 -13.15 36.14
CA ALA A 585 -20.23 -14.41 35.77
C ALA A 585 -21.22 -15.54 36.06
N THR A 586 -21.26 -16.56 35.20
CA THR A 586 -22.21 -17.69 35.30
C THR A 586 -21.54 -19.00 35.72
N PHE A 587 -20.22 -19.09 35.57
CA PHE A 587 -19.37 -20.16 36.07
C PHE A 587 -17.94 -19.65 36.28
N VAL A 588 -17.11 -20.42 36.99
CA VAL A 588 -15.64 -20.38 36.89
C VAL A 588 -15.22 -21.66 36.16
N ARG A 589 -14.09 -21.65 35.45
CA ARG A 589 -13.48 -22.87 34.89
C ARG A 589 -12.05 -22.94 35.44
N PHE A 590 -11.79 -23.89 36.35
CA PHE A 590 -10.60 -23.87 37.20
C PHE A 590 -9.93 -25.24 37.29
N GLY A 591 -8.59 -25.28 37.21
CA GLY A 591 -7.81 -26.47 37.54
C GLY A 591 -7.62 -26.57 39.05
N LEU A 592 -8.39 -27.45 39.70
CA LEU A 592 -8.16 -27.80 41.11
C LEU A 592 -6.73 -28.35 41.24
N TRP A 593 -5.98 -27.91 42.26
CA TRP A 593 -4.57 -28.26 42.41
C TRP A 593 -4.37 -29.05 43.71
N ASP A 594 -3.94 -30.31 43.55
CA ASP A 594 -3.60 -31.22 44.64
C ASP A 594 -2.10 -31.48 44.71
N ASN A 595 -1.62 -31.80 45.92
CA ASN A 595 -0.20 -31.81 46.28
C ASN A 595 0.46 -30.47 45.91
N ALA A 596 -0.17 -29.38 46.33
CA ALA A 596 0.35 -28.03 46.16
C ALA A 596 1.51 -27.72 47.12
N PHE A 597 1.60 -28.41 48.25
CA PHE A 597 2.65 -28.23 49.25
C PHE A 597 3.49 -29.50 49.44
N ARG A 598 4.80 -29.30 49.63
CA ARG A 598 5.75 -30.36 50.00
C ARG A 598 5.51 -30.76 51.47
N ALA A 599 6.00 -31.94 51.88
CA ALA A 599 5.84 -32.47 53.24
C ALA A 599 6.41 -31.57 54.37
N ASN A 600 7.21 -30.55 54.05
CA ASN A 600 7.70 -29.53 54.99
C ASN A 600 6.87 -28.22 54.98
N GLY A 601 5.69 -28.22 54.36
CA GLY A 601 4.81 -27.04 54.25
C GLY A 601 5.20 -26.02 53.18
N ALA A 602 6.26 -26.26 52.40
CA ALA A 602 6.68 -25.35 51.33
C ALA A 602 5.97 -25.66 50.00
N LEU A 603 5.27 -24.68 49.44
CA LEU A 603 4.58 -24.78 48.14
C LEU A 603 5.51 -25.30 47.01
N PHE A 604 5.03 -26.21 46.17
CA PHE A 604 5.79 -26.86 45.10
C PHE A 604 6.37 -25.93 44.00
N ASN A 605 5.92 -24.68 43.93
CA ASN A 605 6.47 -23.63 43.05
C ASN A 605 7.82 -23.09 43.60
N ASP A 606 8.22 -21.87 43.23
CA ASP A 606 9.50 -21.27 43.66
C ASP A 606 9.52 -20.98 45.18
N ALA A 607 10.71 -21.10 45.78
CA ALA A 607 10.92 -20.81 47.20
C ALA A 607 10.61 -19.35 47.57
N ALA A 608 10.77 -18.40 46.63
CA ALA A 608 10.41 -16.99 46.81
C ALA A 608 8.89 -16.75 46.93
N GLU A 609 8.06 -17.75 46.59
CA GLU A 609 6.61 -17.60 46.48
C GLU A 609 5.82 -18.05 47.70
N ALA A 610 6.44 -18.77 48.66
CA ALA A 610 5.78 -19.22 49.89
C ALA A 610 5.10 -18.05 50.66
N ASN A 611 5.75 -16.87 50.68
CA ASN A 611 5.20 -15.65 51.26
C ASN A 611 4.19 -14.93 50.34
N ASN A 612 4.20 -15.21 49.05
CA ASN A 612 3.29 -14.61 48.07
C ASN A 612 2.09 -15.51 47.73
N PHE A 613 1.97 -16.66 48.42
CA PHE A 613 1.04 -17.76 48.19
C PHE A 613 1.30 -18.50 46.88
N ILE A 614 1.01 -17.90 45.73
CA ILE A 614 1.14 -18.52 44.41
C ILE A 614 1.39 -17.38 43.39
N GLY A 615 2.61 -17.29 42.84
CA GLY A 615 3.05 -16.19 41.97
C GLY A 615 2.99 -16.50 40.48
N ALA A 616 3.57 -17.62 40.02
CA ALA A 616 3.65 -17.99 38.61
C ALA A 616 2.50 -18.92 38.14
N ASP A 617 1.88 -19.71 39.04
CA ASP A 617 0.79 -20.60 38.62
C ASP A 617 -0.46 -19.81 38.19
N MET A 618 -1.08 -20.27 37.09
CA MET A 618 -2.30 -19.72 36.52
C MET A 618 -3.57 -20.22 37.24
N ARG A 619 -3.47 -21.30 38.02
CA ARG A 619 -4.54 -21.88 38.85
C ARG A 619 -4.73 -21.09 40.14
N ARG A 620 -5.12 -19.83 39.98
CA ARG A 620 -5.53 -18.90 41.04
C ARG A 620 -6.66 -18.02 40.55
N PHE A 621 -7.48 -17.53 41.46
CA PHE A 621 -8.52 -16.56 41.16
C PHE A 621 -8.49 -15.41 42.16
N PHE A 622 -9.27 -14.37 41.88
CA PHE A 622 -9.36 -13.17 42.73
C PHE A 622 -10.83 -12.80 42.87
N ILE A 623 -11.22 -12.30 44.04
CA ILE A 623 -12.52 -11.68 44.24
C ILE A 623 -12.36 -10.19 43.98
N ARG A 624 -13.13 -9.67 43.01
CA ARG A 624 -13.20 -8.25 42.68
C ARG A 624 -14.58 -7.71 43.05
N VAL A 625 -14.61 -6.60 43.77
CA VAL A 625 -15.84 -5.86 44.09
C VAL A 625 -15.67 -4.44 43.55
N ARG A 626 -16.73 -3.88 42.95
CA ARG A 626 -16.81 -2.45 42.66
C ARG A 626 -17.90 -1.84 43.51
N ASP A 627 -17.50 -1.00 44.46
CA ASP A 627 -18.37 -0.27 45.36
C ASP A 627 -17.89 1.18 45.43
N VAL A 628 -18.58 2.06 44.70
CA VAL A 628 -18.27 3.49 44.67
C VAL A 628 -18.65 4.19 45.98
N SER A 629 -19.47 3.57 46.85
CA SER A 629 -19.78 4.11 48.18
C SER A 629 -18.68 3.88 49.20
N GLN A 630 -17.68 3.06 48.86
CA GLN A 630 -16.49 2.79 49.68
C GLN A 630 -15.21 3.38 49.07
N GLN A 631 -15.32 4.15 47.97
CA GLN A 631 -14.21 4.82 47.30
C GLN A 631 -13.33 5.59 48.30
N GLY A 632 -12.03 5.28 48.35
CA GLY A 632 -11.08 5.89 49.30
C GLY A 632 -10.93 5.16 50.65
N ALA A 633 -11.72 4.12 50.94
CA ALA A 633 -11.56 3.30 52.15
C ALA A 633 -10.25 2.48 52.18
N GLY A 634 -9.55 2.34 51.04
CA GLY A 634 -8.29 1.61 50.91
C GLY A 634 -8.40 0.09 51.00
N HIS A 635 -9.35 -0.44 51.78
CA HIS A 635 -9.71 -1.85 51.83
C HIS A 635 -11.17 -2.07 52.26
N ILE A 636 -11.74 -3.21 51.87
CA ILE A 636 -13.05 -3.72 52.32
C ILE A 636 -12.96 -5.22 52.60
N ASN A 637 -13.97 -5.80 53.25
CA ASN A 637 -14.03 -7.23 53.51
C ASN A 637 -15.21 -7.89 52.78
N ALA A 638 -14.94 -9.05 52.17
CA ALA A 638 -15.96 -9.99 51.71
C ALA A 638 -15.81 -11.32 52.47
N ARG A 639 -16.70 -12.27 52.22
CA ARG A 639 -16.60 -13.65 52.71
C ARG A 639 -16.55 -14.61 51.54
N TRP A 640 -15.83 -15.73 51.68
CA TRP A 640 -15.80 -16.77 50.65
C TRP A 640 -15.66 -18.19 51.19
N HIS A 641 -16.35 -19.11 50.52
CA HIS A 641 -16.37 -20.53 50.85
C HIS A 641 -16.68 -21.39 49.62
N ALA A 642 -16.56 -22.71 49.77
CA ALA A 642 -16.99 -23.69 48.77
C ALA A 642 -18.26 -24.42 49.26
N VAL A 643 -19.16 -24.72 48.32
CA VAL A 643 -20.31 -25.60 48.54
C VAL A 643 -20.26 -26.77 47.56
N ASP A 644 -20.91 -27.87 47.90
CA ASP A 644 -20.97 -29.06 47.05
C ASP A 644 -21.95 -28.91 45.87
N GLN A 645 -22.18 -30.02 45.15
CA GLN A 645 -23.08 -30.05 44.00
C GLN A 645 -24.55 -29.70 44.32
N THR A 646 -24.99 -29.93 45.57
CA THR A 646 -26.33 -29.61 46.09
C THR A 646 -26.41 -28.15 46.56
N GLY A 647 -25.28 -27.60 47.03
CA GLY A 647 -25.20 -26.29 47.68
C GLY A 647 -24.98 -26.38 49.20
N ALA A 648 -24.76 -27.58 49.75
CA ALA A 648 -24.39 -27.76 51.15
C ALA A 648 -22.93 -27.31 51.42
N ASN A 649 -22.66 -26.87 52.66
CA ASN A 649 -21.34 -26.38 53.08
C ASN A 649 -20.26 -27.48 52.95
N PHE A 650 -19.36 -27.37 51.97
CA PHE A 650 -18.29 -28.35 51.75
C PHE A 650 -17.01 -27.94 52.49
N GLN A 651 -16.79 -28.54 53.67
CA GLN A 651 -15.65 -28.26 54.57
C GLN A 651 -15.40 -26.77 54.88
N VAL A 652 -16.47 -25.96 54.93
CA VAL A 652 -16.39 -24.51 55.06
C VAL A 652 -15.72 -24.10 56.39
N PRO A 653 -14.71 -23.20 56.38
CA PRO A 653 -14.09 -22.73 57.61
C PRO A 653 -15.02 -21.86 58.47
N ALA A 654 -14.71 -21.81 59.77
CA ALA A 654 -15.44 -20.99 60.75
C ALA A 654 -15.37 -19.50 60.39
N ASP A 655 -14.18 -18.95 60.16
CA ASP A 655 -14.01 -17.64 59.55
C ASP A 655 -13.92 -17.78 58.02
N ARG A 656 -14.72 -16.98 57.32
CA ARG A 656 -14.82 -16.93 55.85
C ARG A 656 -14.19 -15.65 55.27
N THR A 657 -13.76 -14.72 56.12
CA THR A 657 -13.40 -13.35 55.76
C THR A 657 -12.18 -13.31 54.85
N ILE A 658 -12.25 -12.47 53.81
CA ILE A 658 -11.16 -12.14 52.91
C ILE A 658 -11.16 -10.63 52.66
N THR A 659 -10.00 -10.01 52.84
CA THR A 659 -9.79 -8.58 52.66
C THR A 659 -9.42 -8.28 51.21
N LEU A 660 -10.08 -7.27 50.64
CA LEU A 660 -9.86 -6.75 49.30
C LEU A 660 -9.25 -5.35 49.41
N ILE A 661 -8.15 -5.10 48.70
CA ILE A 661 -7.46 -3.81 48.68
C ILE A 661 -7.99 -2.96 47.52
N GLU A 662 -8.15 -1.67 47.72
CA GLU A 662 -8.53 -0.72 46.67
C GLU A 662 -7.41 -0.65 45.60
N THR A 663 -7.76 -0.96 44.35
CA THR A 663 -6.79 -1.20 43.25
C THR A 663 -6.01 0.05 42.83
N ALA A 664 -6.61 1.22 43.03
CA ALA A 664 -5.95 2.52 43.09
C ALA A 664 -6.70 3.40 44.10
N ALA A 665 -6.02 4.38 44.70
CA ALA A 665 -6.64 5.30 45.65
C ALA A 665 -7.84 6.02 45.03
N ASN A 666 -8.99 6.01 45.70
CA ASN A 666 -10.25 6.57 45.22
C ASN A 666 -10.71 6.00 43.86
N SER A 667 -10.59 4.68 43.67
CA SER A 667 -11.14 3.98 42.48
C SER A 667 -12.50 3.35 42.73
N GLY A 668 -12.86 3.06 43.98
CA GLY A 668 -14.06 2.27 44.32
C GLY A 668 -14.02 0.84 43.77
N VAL A 669 -12.84 0.34 43.39
CA VAL A 669 -12.62 -1.00 42.83
C VAL A 669 -11.63 -1.73 43.70
N PHE A 670 -12.06 -2.82 44.31
CA PHE A 670 -11.32 -3.58 45.31
C PHE A 670 -11.02 -4.99 44.80
N LEU A 671 -9.84 -5.51 45.12
CA LEU A 671 -9.37 -6.82 44.69
C LEU A 671 -8.74 -7.59 45.86
N SER A 672 -9.11 -8.86 46.04
CA SER A 672 -8.46 -9.75 47.01
C SER A 672 -7.01 -10.01 46.62
N ARG A 673 -6.22 -10.59 47.53
CA ARG A 673 -5.05 -11.36 47.09
C ARG A 673 -5.48 -12.67 46.42
N ALA A 674 -4.55 -13.33 45.73
CA ALA A 674 -4.80 -14.57 45.00
C ALA A 674 -5.38 -15.66 45.93
N LEU A 675 -6.41 -16.35 45.45
CA LEU A 675 -7.14 -17.43 46.11
C LEU A 675 -7.04 -18.73 45.28
N MET A 676 -7.19 -19.86 45.95
CA MET A 676 -6.91 -21.18 45.40
C MET A 676 -7.95 -22.22 45.85
N LEU A 677 -8.15 -23.24 45.01
CA LEU A 677 -8.99 -24.40 45.31
C LEU A 677 -8.21 -25.70 45.13
N VAL A 678 -8.40 -26.60 46.09
CA VAL A 678 -7.73 -27.90 46.19
C VAL A 678 -8.81 -28.98 46.39
N THR A 679 -8.60 -30.20 45.89
CA THR A 679 -9.41 -31.37 46.28
C THR A 679 -8.75 -32.13 47.43
N ASP A 680 -7.44 -31.98 47.63
CA ASP A 680 -6.72 -32.66 48.71
C ASP A 680 -7.12 -32.13 50.11
N GLN A 681 -6.97 -32.99 51.13
CA GLN A 681 -7.31 -32.65 52.51
C GLN A 681 -6.14 -31.94 53.21
N ASP A 682 -4.90 -32.32 52.92
CA ASP A 682 -3.73 -31.80 53.62
C ASP A 682 -3.32 -30.44 53.06
N ASP A 683 -3.40 -30.24 51.74
CA ASP A 683 -3.26 -28.90 51.14
C ASP A 683 -4.28 -27.90 51.73
N HIS A 684 -5.51 -28.33 52.00
CA HIS A 684 -6.53 -27.48 52.64
C HIS A 684 -6.19 -27.09 54.09
N ASN A 685 -5.33 -27.87 54.75
CA ASN A 685 -4.86 -27.62 56.11
C ASN A 685 -3.59 -26.74 56.16
N GLN A 686 -2.94 -26.48 55.01
CA GLN A 686 -1.68 -25.73 54.97
C GLN A 686 -1.86 -24.25 55.32
N ASN A 687 -0.86 -23.71 56.02
CA ASN A 687 -0.84 -22.31 56.42
C ASN A 687 -0.54 -21.40 55.21
N THR A 688 -1.30 -20.31 55.07
CA THR A 688 -1.12 -19.33 53.99
C THR A 688 -0.68 -17.98 54.53
N HIS A 689 0.41 -17.39 54.03
CA HIS A 689 0.67 -15.97 54.23
C HIS A 689 -0.46 -15.13 53.59
N THR A 690 -0.84 -13.97 54.14
CA THR A 690 -1.91 -13.14 53.56
C THR A 690 -1.49 -12.38 52.31
N GLY A 691 -0.21 -11.98 52.23
CA GLY A 691 0.30 -11.08 51.18
C GLY A 691 -0.30 -9.68 51.20
N LEU A 692 -1.07 -9.33 52.25
CA LEU A 692 -1.60 -7.99 52.46
C LEU A 692 -0.48 -7.06 52.97
N PRO A 693 -0.43 -5.77 52.59
CA PRO A 693 0.55 -4.81 53.12
C PRO A 693 0.48 -4.68 54.65
N ALA A 694 1.60 -4.29 55.27
CA ALA A 694 1.60 -3.88 56.66
C ALA A 694 0.66 -2.67 56.87
N GLY A 695 -0.05 -2.64 58.00
CA GLY A 695 -1.06 -1.61 58.32
C GLY A 695 -2.50 -1.96 57.91
N ILE A 696 -2.70 -2.99 57.07
CA ILE A 696 -4.02 -3.60 56.80
C ILE A 696 -4.25 -4.74 57.83
N PRO A 697 -5.50 -5.06 58.25
CA PRO A 697 -5.79 -6.23 59.06
C PRO A 697 -5.21 -7.53 58.47
N ASP A 698 -4.64 -8.38 59.32
CA ASP A 698 -3.82 -9.55 58.96
C ASP A 698 -2.62 -9.26 58.01
N GLY A 699 -2.23 -7.99 57.87
CA GLY A 699 -1.14 -7.50 57.02
C GLY A 699 0.21 -8.16 57.33
N ASN A 700 0.82 -8.76 56.30
CA ASN A 700 2.10 -9.48 56.40
C ASN A 700 2.14 -10.55 57.51
N THR A 701 1.07 -11.36 57.62
CA THR A 701 0.96 -12.47 58.59
C THR A 701 0.66 -13.81 57.93
N ILE A 702 0.90 -14.91 58.66
CA ILE A 702 0.53 -16.27 58.28
C ILE A 702 -0.80 -16.64 58.93
N ARG A 703 -1.72 -17.25 58.17
CA ARG A 703 -3.07 -17.64 58.59
C ARG A 703 -3.29 -19.13 58.36
N ALA A 704 -3.85 -19.80 59.37
CA ALA A 704 -4.24 -21.20 59.32
C ALA A 704 -5.66 -21.39 58.78
N ARG A 705 -6.01 -22.64 58.43
CA ARG A 705 -7.40 -23.03 58.20
C ARG A 705 -8.29 -22.59 59.38
N ASN A 706 -9.47 -22.06 59.06
CA ASN A 706 -10.44 -21.43 59.98
C ASN A 706 -10.15 -19.98 60.44
N GLN A 707 -9.08 -19.33 59.98
CA GLN A 707 -8.79 -17.91 60.27
C GLN A 707 -9.14 -16.99 59.10
N SER A 708 -9.44 -15.72 59.38
CA SER A 708 -9.54 -14.64 58.39
C SER A 708 -8.34 -14.63 57.45
N ASN A 709 -8.57 -14.24 56.20
CA ASN A 709 -7.54 -14.13 55.16
C ASN A 709 -6.77 -15.43 54.84
N HIS A 710 -7.22 -16.60 55.32
CA HIS A 710 -6.77 -17.91 54.83
C HIS A 710 -7.17 -18.11 53.35
N ARG A 711 -6.20 -18.39 52.47
CA ARG A 711 -6.36 -18.25 51.00
C ARG A 711 -6.69 -19.55 50.23
N ILE A 712 -6.76 -20.69 50.91
CA ILE A 712 -7.19 -21.99 50.34
C ILE A 712 -8.62 -22.32 50.79
N ARG A 713 -9.40 -22.98 49.93
CA ARG A 713 -10.58 -23.78 50.33
C ARG A 713 -10.53 -25.13 49.62
N ARG A 714 -10.97 -26.19 50.30
CA ARG A 714 -11.24 -27.47 49.63
C ARG A 714 -12.49 -27.34 48.76
N ALA A 715 -12.49 -27.91 47.57
CA ALA A 715 -13.64 -28.01 46.68
C ALA A 715 -13.59 -29.28 45.83
N ASN A 716 -14.76 -29.86 45.55
CA ASN A 716 -14.94 -30.88 44.51
C ASN A 716 -15.34 -30.22 43.18
N MET A 717 -15.11 -30.89 42.04
CA MET A 717 -15.37 -30.31 40.72
C MET A 717 -16.86 -30.09 40.40
N PHE A 718 -17.76 -30.64 41.21
CA PHE A 718 -19.20 -30.50 41.05
C PHE A 718 -19.76 -29.31 41.85
N GLY A 719 -18.95 -28.77 42.77
CA GLY A 719 -19.31 -27.70 43.69
C GLY A 719 -19.44 -26.31 43.06
N SER A 720 -19.54 -25.32 43.95
CA SER A 720 -19.54 -23.90 43.60
C SER A 720 -18.68 -23.12 44.59
N VAL A 721 -17.98 -22.09 44.10
CA VAL A 721 -17.49 -21.02 44.99
C VAL A 721 -18.68 -20.13 45.32
N VAL A 722 -18.80 -19.76 46.59
CA VAL A 722 -19.74 -18.76 47.07
C VAL A 722 -18.94 -17.59 47.65
N THR A 723 -19.25 -16.39 47.16
CA THR A 723 -18.71 -15.12 47.62
C THR A 723 -19.86 -14.27 48.13
N GLU A 724 -19.70 -13.66 49.30
CA GLU A 724 -20.74 -12.90 49.99
C GLU A 724 -20.17 -11.52 50.36
N TYR A 725 -20.73 -10.44 49.82
CA TYR A 725 -20.33 -9.06 50.15
C TYR A 725 -21.46 -8.34 50.93
N PRO A 726 -21.29 -8.06 52.23
CA PRO A 726 -22.26 -7.31 53.02
C PRO A 726 -22.14 -5.81 52.73
N HIS A 727 -23.15 -5.21 52.11
CA HIS A 727 -23.07 -3.81 51.65
C HIS A 727 -23.30 -2.82 52.81
N PRO A 728 -22.39 -1.85 53.07
CA PRO A 728 -22.40 -1.07 54.30
C PRO A 728 -23.57 -0.08 54.40
N LEU A 729 -24.03 0.51 53.29
CA LEU A 729 -25.13 1.49 53.29
C LEU A 729 -26.54 0.87 53.26
N ALA A 730 -26.66 -0.46 53.31
CA ALA A 730 -27.95 -1.15 53.19
C ALA A 730 -28.00 -2.36 54.12
N ALA A 731 -28.21 -2.09 55.42
CA ALA A 731 -28.22 -3.07 56.49
C ALA A 731 -29.14 -4.27 56.17
N GLY A 732 -28.57 -5.47 56.18
CA GLY A 732 -29.26 -6.72 55.81
C GLY A 732 -29.06 -7.16 54.36
N SER A 733 -28.67 -6.28 53.44
CA SER A 733 -28.39 -6.67 52.06
C SER A 733 -26.97 -7.23 51.92
N THR A 734 -26.89 -8.53 51.68
CA THR A 734 -25.65 -9.24 51.32
C THR A 734 -25.74 -9.63 49.86
N LEU A 735 -24.79 -9.14 49.04
CA LEU A 735 -24.64 -9.55 47.66
C LEU A 735 -23.93 -10.91 47.62
N THR A 736 -24.70 -11.98 47.47
CA THR A 736 -24.19 -13.36 47.41
C THR A 736 -24.11 -13.83 45.97
N GLN A 737 -22.88 -14.08 45.50
CA GLN A 737 -22.58 -14.67 44.21
C GLN A 737 -22.17 -16.13 44.39
N ARG A 738 -22.90 -17.06 43.77
CA ARG A 738 -22.53 -18.48 43.65
C ARG A 738 -22.10 -18.77 42.22
N LEU A 739 -20.94 -19.40 42.03
CA LEU A 739 -20.42 -19.77 40.71
C LEU A 739 -20.05 -21.27 40.71
N PRO A 740 -20.64 -22.11 39.85
CA PRO A 740 -20.18 -23.49 39.67
C PRO A 740 -18.76 -23.51 39.10
N LEU A 741 -17.97 -24.53 39.48
CA LEU A 741 -16.55 -24.64 39.12
C LEU A 741 -16.27 -25.15 37.72
N PHE A 742 -17.32 -25.59 37.03
CA PHE A 742 -17.34 -25.97 35.63
C PHE A 742 -18.68 -25.54 35.02
N GLN A 743 -18.66 -25.22 33.73
CA GLN A 743 -19.86 -24.98 32.95
C GLN A 743 -20.71 -26.26 32.91
N ARG A 744 -22.03 -26.12 33.14
CA ARG A 744 -23.00 -27.23 33.18
C ARG A 744 -23.99 -27.23 32.00
N SER A 745 -23.92 -26.23 31.12
CA SER A 745 -24.78 -26.08 29.94
C SER A 745 -23.99 -25.43 28.77
N PRO A 746 -23.71 -26.16 27.67
CA PRO A 746 -23.79 -27.62 27.59
C PRO A 746 -22.95 -28.28 28.70
N GLU A 747 -23.21 -29.56 28.96
CA GLU A 747 -22.25 -30.35 29.73
C GLU A 747 -20.98 -30.52 28.87
N GLU A 748 -19.81 -30.46 29.51
CA GLU A 748 -18.51 -30.56 28.84
C GLU A 748 -17.54 -31.52 29.57
N ARG A 749 -17.97 -32.07 30.70
CA ARG A 749 -17.16 -32.97 31.54
C ARG A 749 -17.33 -34.42 31.08
N ARG A 750 -16.25 -35.20 31.15
CA ARG A 750 -16.31 -36.64 30.88
C ARG A 750 -16.99 -37.35 32.03
N ARG A 751 -17.97 -38.20 31.74
CA ARG A 751 -18.67 -39.05 32.71
C ARG A 751 -18.21 -40.49 32.58
N LEU A 752 -18.08 -41.16 33.72
CA LEU A 752 -17.78 -42.57 33.89
C LEU A 752 -18.90 -43.23 34.71
N PRO A 753 -19.84 -43.92 34.05
CA PRO A 753 -20.91 -44.64 34.73
C PRO A 753 -20.43 -46.03 35.18
N LEU A 754 -20.56 -46.33 36.47
CA LEU A 754 -20.15 -47.60 37.08
C LEU A 754 -21.36 -48.42 37.55
N GLN A 755 -21.42 -49.69 37.15
CA GLN A 755 -22.30 -50.67 37.77
C GLN A 755 -21.56 -51.30 38.95
N ILE A 756 -21.95 -50.94 40.18
CA ILE A 756 -21.29 -51.44 41.39
C ILE A 756 -22.09 -52.58 42.00
N PHE A 757 -21.43 -53.72 42.17
CA PHE A 757 -21.98 -54.95 42.72
C PHE A 757 -21.26 -55.33 44.01
N VAL A 758 -22.00 -55.82 45.00
CA VAL A 758 -21.48 -56.43 46.22
C VAL A 758 -21.95 -57.88 46.26
N LEU A 759 -21.01 -58.81 46.18
CA LEU A 759 -21.32 -60.24 46.29
C LEU A 759 -21.80 -60.56 47.72
N ARG A 760 -22.76 -61.47 47.89
CA ARG A 760 -23.18 -61.95 49.20
C ARG A 760 -22.34 -63.13 49.67
N VAL A 761 -22.19 -63.30 50.98
CA VAL A 761 -21.46 -64.44 51.58
C VAL A 761 -22.14 -65.79 51.34
N ALA A 762 -23.45 -65.77 51.08
CA ALA A 762 -24.29 -66.87 50.63
C ALA A 762 -25.55 -66.29 49.97
N ALA A 763 -26.32 -67.09 49.21
CA ALA A 763 -27.57 -66.63 48.62
C ALA A 763 -28.57 -66.16 49.70
N GLY A 764 -29.18 -64.99 49.50
CA GLY A 764 -30.04 -64.30 50.46
C GLY A 764 -29.31 -63.69 51.68
N GLY A 765 -27.99 -63.87 51.79
CA GLY A 765 -27.19 -63.44 52.93
C GLY A 765 -26.76 -61.98 52.89
N ALA A 766 -25.93 -61.60 53.87
CA ALA A 766 -25.25 -60.31 53.90
C ALA A 766 -24.21 -60.17 52.76
N GLY A 767 -23.93 -58.93 52.34
CA GLY A 767 -22.80 -58.64 51.46
C GLY A 767 -21.46 -59.02 52.10
N VAL A 768 -20.46 -59.37 51.29
CA VAL A 768 -19.06 -59.57 51.73
C VAL A 768 -18.47 -58.31 52.37
N ILE A 769 -19.05 -57.15 52.06
CA ILE A 769 -18.80 -55.85 52.68
C ILE A 769 -20.14 -55.21 53.08
N THR A 770 -20.11 -54.34 54.09
CA THR A 770 -21.31 -53.65 54.57
C THR A 770 -21.74 -52.51 53.63
N THR A 771 -22.99 -52.58 53.18
CA THR A 771 -23.64 -51.54 52.35
C THR A 771 -24.45 -50.53 53.16
N ALA A 772 -24.44 -50.60 54.50
CA ALA A 772 -25.17 -49.67 55.35
C ALA A 772 -24.69 -48.21 55.18
N ALA A 773 -25.62 -47.24 55.29
CA ALA A 773 -25.27 -45.83 55.21
C ALA A 773 -24.21 -45.46 56.26
N GLY A 774 -23.14 -44.78 55.84
CA GLY A 774 -21.98 -44.48 56.68
C GLY A 774 -20.87 -45.53 56.69
N SER A 775 -21.04 -46.69 56.02
CA SER A 775 -19.96 -47.68 55.88
C SER A 775 -18.77 -47.19 55.04
N ALA A 776 -17.66 -47.91 55.08
CA ALA A 776 -16.46 -47.61 54.30
C ALA A 776 -16.72 -47.51 52.78
N LEU A 777 -17.65 -48.31 52.25
CA LEU A 777 -18.06 -48.28 50.84
C LEU A 777 -18.49 -46.87 50.39
N TRP A 778 -19.30 -46.20 51.22
CA TRP A 778 -19.83 -44.87 50.93
C TRP A 778 -18.91 -43.74 51.36
N THR A 779 -18.30 -43.88 52.54
CA THR A 779 -17.54 -42.80 53.18
C THR A 779 -16.07 -42.75 52.75
N VAL A 780 -15.54 -43.87 52.25
CA VAL A 780 -14.12 -44.02 51.89
C VAL A 780 -13.96 -44.51 50.44
N ASP A 781 -14.43 -45.70 50.06
CA ASP A 781 -14.16 -46.27 48.72
C ASP A 781 -14.74 -45.41 47.60
N LEU A 782 -16.05 -45.12 47.62
CA LEU A 782 -16.70 -44.24 46.64
C LEU A 782 -16.19 -42.79 46.67
N ARG A 783 -15.69 -42.35 47.83
CA ARG A 783 -15.09 -41.03 48.01
C ARG A 783 -13.73 -40.95 47.32
N VAL A 784 -12.83 -41.88 47.63
CA VAL A 784 -11.48 -42.00 47.06
C VAL A 784 -11.53 -42.28 45.56
N LEU A 785 -12.48 -43.12 45.11
CA LEU A 785 -12.76 -43.38 43.71
C LEU A 785 -13.11 -42.09 42.96
N ARG A 786 -13.97 -41.25 43.52
CA ARG A 786 -14.28 -39.92 42.96
C ARG A 786 -13.09 -38.99 42.99
N GLU A 787 -12.50 -38.75 44.16
CA GLU A 787 -11.37 -37.83 44.36
C GLU A 787 -10.21 -38.16 43.39
N THR A 788 -9.96 -39.45 43.14
CA THR A 788 -8.96 -39.95 42.17
C THR A 788 -9.28 -39.60 40.71
N TYR A 789 -10.53 -39.76 40.26
CA TYR A 789 -10.93 -39.47 38.87
C TYR A 789 -11.30 -38.00 38.62
N GLU A 790 -11.69 -37.27 39.66
CA GLU A 790 -11.87 -35.82 39.63
C GLU A 790 -10.55 -35.11 39.31
N ARG A 791 -9.42 -35.59 39.85
CA ARG A 791 -8.06 -35.09 39.52
C ARG A 791 -7.75 -35.05 38.03
N ILE A 792 -8.30 -35.99 37.25
CA ILE A 792 -8.12 -36.04 35.78
C ILE A 792 -9.32 -35.56 34.96
N GLY A 793 -10.32 -34.93 35.58
CA GLY A 793 -11.46 -34.33 34.88
C GLY A 793 -12.58 -35.31 34.51
N ILE A 794 -12.74 -36.42 35.23
CA ILE A 794 -13.75 -37.46 35.00
C ILE A 794 -14.72 -37.55 36.19
N ARG A 795 -16.03 -37.51 35.91
CA ARG A 795 -17.10 -37.72 36.88
C ARG A 795 -17.43 -39.20 37.07
N VAL A 796 -17.21 -39.74 38.26
CA VAL A 796 -17.73 -41.07 38.62
C VAL A 796 -19.18 -40.97 39.09
N GLU A 797 -20.08 -41.66 38.39
CA GLU A 797 -21.49 -41.81 38.73
C GLU A 797 -21.86 -43.29 38.79
N THR A 798 -22.76 -43.67 39.70
CA THR A 798 -23.24 -45.06 39.82
C THR A 798 -24.51 -45.27 39.00
N VAL A 799 -24.64 -46.45 38.39
CA VAL A 799 -25.80 -46.82 37.57
C VAL A 799 -26.22 -48.27 37.81
N THR A 800 -27.53 -48.52 37.81
CA THR A 800 -28.13 -49.86 37.94
C THR A 800 -28.73 -50.31 36.62
N ALA A 801 -28.79 -51.63 36.38
CA ALA A 801 -29.38 -52.15 35.14
C ALA A 801 -30.91 -52.06 35.20
N PRO A 802 -31.60 -51.67 34.12
CA PRO A 802 -33.06 -51.73 34.04
C PRO A 802 -33.56 -53.14 34.38
N GLY A 803 -34.58 -53.23 35.24
CA GLY A 803 -35.09 -54.52 35.74
C GLY A 803 -34.33 -55.13 36.93
N THR A 804 -33.27 -54.50 37.45
CA THR A 804 -32.63 -54.93 38.71
C THR A 804 -33.68 -54.91 39.85
N PRO A 805 -33.88 -56.02 40.60
CA PRO A 805 -34.87 -56.05 41.67
C PRO A 805 -34.58 -55.01 42.77
N ALA A 806 -35.58 -54.21 43.14
CA ALA A 806 -35.41 -53.12 44.11
C ALA A 806 -34.88 -53.61 45.48
N ALA A 807 -35.26 -54.81 45.92
CA ALA A 807 -34.77 -55.42 47.16
C ALA A 807 -33.25 -55.76 47.16
N ASN A 808 -32.61 -55.74 45.98
CA ASN A 808 -31.16 -55.90 45.84
C ASN A 808 -30.42 -54.56 45.71
N ILE A 809 -31.13 -53.43 45.54
CA ILE A 809 -30.50 -52.10 45.38
C ILE A 809 -30.41 -51.41 46.74
N VAL A 810 -29.22 -50.92 47.09
CA VAL A 810 -29.03 -50.00 48.22
C VAL A 810 -28.60 -48.65 47.68
N THR A 811 -29.37 -47.61 48.00
CA THR A 811 -29.14 -46.24 47.53
C THR A 811 -28.81 -45.31 48.71
N VAL A 812 -27.71 -44.58 48.63
CA VAL A 812 -27.27 -43.60 49.65
C VAL A 812 -26.79 -42.34 48.93
N ASN A 813 -27.31 -41.17 49.34
CA ASN A 813 -26.96 -39.85 48.77
C ASN A 813 -27.12 -39.74 47.23
N GLY A 814 -27.98 -40.57 46.64
CA GLY A 814 -28.23 -40.65 45.20
C GLY A 814 -27.37 -41.66 44.46
N ASP A 815 -26.33 -42.23 45.09
CA ASP A 815 -25.57 -43.34 44.53
C ASP A 815 -26.19 -44.69 44.87
N SER A 816 -26.08 -45.66 43.97
CA SER A 816 -26.71 -46.98 44.11
C SER A 816 -25.72 -48.13 43.87
N VAL A 817 -25.76 -49.14 44.74
CA VAL A 817 -25.02 -50.40 44.61
C VAL A 817 -26.00 -51.58 44.63
N VAL A 818 -25.63 -52.69 43.98
CA VAL A 818 -26.48 -53.88 43.85
C VAL A 818 -25.88 -55.05 44.63
N LEU A 819 -26.60 -55.61 45.60
CA LEU A 819 -26.24 -56.89 46.21
C LEU A 819 -26.64 -58.03 45.29
N ILE A 820 -25.70 -58.95 45.05
CA ILE A 820 -25.91 -60.13 44.20
C ILE A 820 -25.61 -61.41 44.97
N ASP A 821 -26.44 -62.43 44.75
CA ASP A 821 -26.18 -63.77 45.27
C ASP A 821 -25.04 -64.43 44.49
N PRO A 822 -24.19 -65.26 45.13
CA PRO A 822 -23.24 -66.07 44.39
C PRO A 822 -23.96 -67.02 43.43
N PRO A 823 -23.56 -67.07 42.14
CA PRO A 823 -24.00 -68.11 41.22
C PRO A 823 -23.65 -69.52 41.75
N ALA A 824 -24.39 -70.53 41.31
CA ALA A 824 -24.17 -71.90 41.76
C ALA A 824 -22.73 -72.37 41.50
N GLY A 825 -22.04 -72.79 42.56
CA GLY A 825 -20.62 -73.21 42.52
C GLY A 825 -19.62 -72.13 42.93
N VAL A 826 -19.99 -70.85 42.86
CA VAL A 826 -19.09 -69.71 43.17
C VAL A 826 -18.84 -69.61 44.68
N ASN A 827 -17.57 -69.47 45.07
CA ASN A 827 -17.17 -69.19 46.46
C ASN A 827 -16.88 -67.68 46.66
N PRO A 828 -17.73 -66.92 47.40
CA PRO A 828 -17.53 -65.48 47.64
C PRO A 828 -16.22 -65.10 48.33
N ALA A 829 -15.61 -66.03 49.08
CA ALA A 829 -14.38 -65.82 49.83
C ALA A 829 -13.11 -66.22 49.06
N ASN A 830 -13.25 -66.84 47.88
CA ASN A 830 -12.13 -67.26 47.03
C ASN A 830 -12.61 -67.44 45.58
N VAL A 831 -12.95 -66.32 44.92
CA VAL A 831 -13.45 -66.25 43.54
C VAL A 831 -12.30 -66.53 42.57
N SER A 832 -12.43 -67.53 41.70
CA SER A 832 -11.47 -67.86 40.63
C SER A 832 -11.84 -67.22 39.29
N PHE A 833 -10.93 -67.27 38.30
CA PHE A 833 -11.21 -66.81 36.93
C PHE A 833 -12.47 -67.44 36.28
N ALA A 834 -12.82 -68.68 36.66
CA ALA A 834 -14.05 -69.34 36.19
C ALA A 834 -15.30 -68.77 36.89
N ASP A 835 -15.18 -68.43 38.18
CA ASP A 835 -16.22 -67.79 38.95
C ASP A 835 -16.48 -66.35 38.47
N GLU A 836 -15.42 -65.57 38.19
CA GLU A 836 -15.53 -64.25 37.56
C GLU A 836 -16.30 -64.30 36.23
N THR A 837 -15.99 -65.30 35.40
CA THR A 837 -16.67 -65.54 34.11
C THR A 837 -18.16 -65.83 34.35
N THR A 838 -18.48 -66.62 35.37
CA THR A 838 -19.85 -66.97 35.76
C THR A 838 -20.62 -65.76 36.29
N ILE A 839 -20.03 -64.99 37.22
CA ILE A 839 -20.59 -63.74 37.78
C ILE A 839 -20.86 -62.72 36.67
N THR A 840 -19.90 -62.50 35.78
CA THR A 840 -20.02 -61.49 34.70
C THR A 840 -20.94 -61.92 33.57
N THR A 841 -21.19 -63.21 33.39
CA THR A 841 -22.24 -63.74 32.50
C THR A 841 -23.63 -63.52 33.11
N ALA A 842 -23.79 -63.76 34.42
CA ALA A 842 -25.05 -63.51 35.13
C ALA A 842 -25.39 -62.01 35.26
N HIS A 843 -24.38 -61.14 35.32
CA HIS A 843 -24.52 -59.69 35.48
C HIS A 843 -23.85 -58.93 34.31
N PRO A 844 -24.51 -58.85 33.14
CA PRO A 844 -23.94 -58.24 31.94
C PRO A 844 -23.69 -56.72 32.09
N ALA A 845 -22.73 -56.22 31.32
CA ALA A 845 -22.44 -54.80 31.23
C ALA A 845 -23.55 -54.04 30.50
N LEU A 846 -23.89 -52.84 31.00
CA LEU A 846 -24.60 -51.84 30.21
C LEU A 846 -23.67 -51.25 29.15
N ALA A 847 -24.24 -50.59 28.16
CA ALA A 847 -23.46 -49.97 27.10
C ALA A 847 -22.57 -48.84 27.64
N ASN A 848 -21.24 -49.06 27.62
CA ASN A 848 -20.20 -48.11 28.04
C ASN A 848 -20.10 -47.85 29.55
N THR A 849 -20.55 -48.80 30.38
CA THR A 849 -20.23 -48.84 31.80
C THR A 849 -19.00 -49.71 32.08
N ILE A 850 -18.35 -49.48 33.21
CA ILE A 850 -17.45 -50.46 33.84
C ILE A 850 -18.21 -51.11 35.00
N ARG A 851 -18.09 -52.43 35.15
CA ARG A 851 -18.63 -53.16 36.30
C ARG A 851 -17.57 -53.29 37.38
N LEU A 852 -17.91 -52.94 38.63
CA LEU A 852 -17.04 -53.06 39.79
C LEU A 852 -17.66 -54.06 40.78
N PHE A 853 -17.00 -55.18 41.02
CA PHE A 853 -17.44 -56.24 41.91
C PHE A 853 -16.62 -56.26 43.20
N PHE A 854 -17.27 -56.02 44.33
CA PHE A 854 -16.68 -56.27 45.65
C PHE A 854 -16.90 -57.74 46.04
N VAL A 855 -15.78 -58.44 46.29
CA VAL A 855 -15.74 -59.87 46.66
C VAL A 855 -14.97 -60.07 47.99
N GLY A 856 -15.20 -61.19 48.67
CA GLY A 856 -14.58 -61.49 49.96
C GLY A 856 -13.14 -62.00 49.82
N GLY A 857 -12.82 -62.60 48.67
CA GLY A 857 -11.46 -62.99 48.29
C GLY A 857 -11.40 -63.44 46.83
N LEU A 858 -10.18 -63.45 46.28
CA LEU A 858 -9.86 -63.89 44.91
C LEU A 858 -8.80 -64.99 44.99
N ALA A 859 -8.88 -65.98 44.10
CA ALA A 859 -7.91 -67.08 44.01
C ALA A 859 -6.58 -66.66 43.33
N SER A 860 -6.59 -65.49 42.69
CA SER A 860 -5.50 -64.84 41.98
C SER A 860 -5.58 -63.32 42.21
N GLY A 861 -4.51 -62.57 41.91
CA GLY A 861 -4.46 -61.12 42.10
C GLY A 861 -4.25 -60.67 43.56
N ASN A 862 -3.30 -59.77 43.78
CA ASN A 862 -2.97 -59.25 45.12
C ASN A 862 -3.93 -58.13 45.58
N GLY A 863 -5.24 -58.42 45.64
CA GLY A 863 -6.30 -57.52 46.13
C GLY A 863 -7.34 -57.09 45.10
N GLY A 864 -7.11 -57.38 43.83
CA GLY A 864 -8.03 -57.10 42.72
C GLY A 864 -7.52 -57.63 41.39
N GLU A 865 -8.43 -57.79 40.43
CA GLU A 865 -8.17 -58.25 39.06
C GLU A 865 -9.08 -57.48 38.08
N THR A 866 -8.62 -57.24 36.85
CA THR A 866 -9.32 -56.38 35.86
C THR A 866 -9.23 -56.87 34.42
N TRP A 867 -10.36 -56.79 33.73
CA TRP A 867 -10.57 -57.25 32.35
C TRP A 867 -10.87 -56.07 31.41
N SER A 868 -9.81 -55.33 31.04
CA SER A 868 -9.85 -54.17 30.13
C SER A 868 -10.13 -54.55 28.67
N ASP A 869 -10.42 -53.58 27.79
CA ASP A 869 -10.68 -53.84 26.35
C ASP A 869 -9.45 -54.40 25.61
N ALA A 870 -8.25 -54.28 26.19
CA ALA A 870 -7.01 -54.81 25.61
C ALA A 870 -6.66 -56.22 26.11
N ILE A 871 -7.27 -56.69 27.19
CA ILE A 871 -7.04 -58.03 27.76
C ILE A 871 -8.17 -58.98 27.34
N ALA A 872 -9.42 -58.55 27.48
CA ALA A 872 -10.59 -59.38 27.24
C ALA A 872 -11.13 -59.19 25.81
N PRO A 873 -11.18 -60.24 24.97
CA PRO A 873 -11.73 -60.14 23.62
C PRO A 873 -13.23 -59.81 23.65
N ALA A 874 -13.77 -59.38 22.51
CA ALA A 874 -15.16 -58.88 22.45
C ALA A 874 -16.25 -59.89 22.85
N THR A 875 -15.92 -61.18 22.89
CA THR A 875 -16.80 -62.29 23.29
C THR A 875 -16.61 -62.75 24.74
N ASP A 876 -15.62 -62.23 25.47
CA ASP A 876 -15.41 -62.59 26.88
C ASP A 876 -16.40 -61.84 27.78
N SER A 877 -17.19 -62.57 28.57
CA SER A 877 -18.22 -62.01 29.45
C SER A 877 -17.66 -61.04 30.48
N ARG A 878 -16.37 -61.16 30.84
CA ARG A 878 -15.69 -60.32 31.83
C ARG A 878 -15.24 -58.98 31.30
N ARG A 879 -15.22 -58.76 29.98
CA ARG A 879 -14.81 -57.49 29.37
C ARG A 879 -15.52 -56.30 30.03
N ALA A 880 -14.78 -55.25 30.38
CA ALA A 880 -15.26 -54.11 31.17
C ALA A 880 -15.68 -54.47 32.62
N SER A 881 -14.96 -55.35 33.29
CA SER A 881 -15.12 -55.60 34.72
C SER A 881 -13.82 -55.46 35.51
N ALA A 882 -13.96 -55.04 36.76
CA ALA A 882 -12.95 -54.94 37.79
C ALA A 882 -13.48 -55.66 39.05
N PHE A 883 -12.67 -56.52 39.65
CA PHE A 883 -12.94 -57.23 40.90
C PHE A 883 -12.01 -56.72 41.99
N THR A 884 -12.51 -56.52 43.22
CA THR A 884 -11.71 -55.95 44.31
C THR A 884 -12.12 -56.44 45.70
N ILE A 885 -11.16 -56.47 46.62
CA ILE A 885 -11.34 -56.89 48.01
C ILE A 885 -11.09 -55.67 48.92
N GLN A 886 -12.14 -55.15 49.57
CA GLN A 886 -12.07 -53.90 50.36
C GLN A 886 -10.98 -53.91 51.45
N SER A 887 -10.67 -55.09 52.02
CA SER A 887 -9.61 -55.22 53.04
C SER A 887 -8.18 -54.98 52.54
N THR A 888 -7.96 -54.85 51.23
CA THR A 888 -6.67 -54.39 50.66
C THR A 888 -6.56 -52.87 50.50
N GLY A 889 -7.49 -52.12 51.09
CA GLY A 889 -7.39 -50.67 51.27
C GLY A 889 -8.23 -49.84 50.30
N PRO A 890 -8.53 -48.58 50.65
CA PRO A 890 -9.62 -47.80 50.04
C PRO A 890 -9.37 -47.34 48.59
N TYR A 891 -8.14 -47.54 48.09
CA TYR A 891 -7.77 -47.26 46.71
C TYR A 891 -7.91 -48.47 45.78
N ALA A 892 -8.18 -49.68 46.29
CA ALA A 892 -8.23 -50.89 45.47
C ALA A 892 -9.31 -50.83 44.38
N ALA A 893 -10.51 -50.32 44.71
CA ALA A 893 -11.56 -50.05 43.73
C ALA A 893 -11.15 -49.03 42.65
N ALA A 894 -10.42 -47.98 43.03
CA ALA A 894 -9.97 -46.93 42.10
C ALA A 894 -8.87 -47.42 41.15
N HIS A 895 -7.94 -48.21 41.69
CA HIS A 895 -6.81 -48.84 41.00
C HIS A 895 -7.28 -49.76 39.86
N GLU A 896 -8.22 -50.66 40.15
CA GLU A 896 -8.72 -51.65 39.18
C GLU A 896 -9.61 -51.01 38.10
N VAL A 897 -10.48 -50.06 38.46
CA VAL A 897 -11.19 -49.21 37.47
C VAL A 897 -10.19 -48.48 36.54
N GLY A 898 -8.97 -48.17 37.03
CA GLY A 898 -7.92 -47.53 36.25
C GLY A 898 -7.31 -48.41 35.17
N HIS A 899 -7.12 -49.71 35.44
CA HIS A 899 -6.71 -50.68 34.43
C HIS A 899 -7.78 -50.85 33.34
N ALA A 900 -9.06 -50.83 33.72
CA ALA A 900 -10.19 -50.92 32.79
C ALA A 900 -10.34 -49.65 31.92
N LEU A 901 -10.05 -48.46 32.46
CA LEU A 901 -10.06 -47.20 31.72
C LEU A 901 -8.89 -47.05 30.75
N SER A 902 -7.67 -47.32 31.23
CA SER A 902 -6.42 -47.10 30.49
C SER A 902 -6.18 -48.12 29.37
N ASN A 903 -6.92 -49.24 29.36
CA ASN A 903 -6.71 -50.36 28.45
C ASN A 903 -5.27 -50.90 28.49
N LYS A 904 -4.65 -50.90 29.68
CA LYS A 904 -3.35 -51.57 29.89
C LYS A 904 -3.52 -53.08 29.94
N GLY A 905 -2.51 -53.81 29.46
CA GLY A 905 -2.45 -55.28 29.50
C GLY A 905 -1.80 -55.81 30.79
N ALA A 906 -2.24 -56.97 31.28
CA ALA A 906 -1.79 -57.53 32.57
C ALA A 906 -0.28 -57.82 32.65
N SER A 907 0.37 -58.17 31.53
CA SER A 907 1.82 -58.36 31.43
C SER A 907 2.64 -57.06 31.41
N GLY A 908 1.99 -55.91 31.23
CA GLY A 908 2.60 -54.60 30.95
C GLY A 908 2.93 -53.74 32.18
N GLY A 909 3.28 -54.35 33.31
CA GLY A 909 3.77 -53.65 34.50
C GLY A 909 2.73 -52.81 35.26
N HIS A 910 2.52 -53.15 36.53
CA HIS A 910 1.87 -52.31 37.54
C HIS A 910 2.47 -50.88 37.54
N TYR A 911 1.72 -49.88 37.02
CA TYR A 911 2.04 -48.43 37.02
C TYR A 911 3.52 -48.09 37.22
N SER A 912 4.34 -48.39 36.22
CA SER A 912 5.79 -48.43 36.31
C SER A 912 6.39 -47.04 36.58
N ALA A 913 7.24 -46.91 37.61
CA ALA A 913 8.06 -45.72 37.79
C ALA A 913 9.25 -45.75 36.81
N PRO A 914 9.59 -44.63 36.13
CA PRO A 914 10.81 -44.53 35.34
C PRO A 914 12.09 -44.70 36.18
N ALA A 915 13.15 -45.25 35.58
CA ALA A 915 14.48 -45.20 36.16
C ALA A 915 15.01 -43.74 36.12
N ALA A 916 15.43 -43.21 37.26
CA ALA A 916 15.73 -41.79 37.41
C ALA A 916 17.08 -41.38 36.76
N PRO A 917 17.11 -40.27 36.00
CA PRO A 917 18.33 -39.53 35.76
C PRO A 917 18.93 -39.00 37.08
N ALA A 918 20.25 -38.91 37.16
CA ALA A 918 20.93 -38.48 38.37
C ALA A 918 20.86 -36.95 38.56
N GLY A 919 19.91 -36.48 39.37
CA GLY A 919 19.89 -35.12 39.91
C GLY A 919 18.59 -34.36 39.72
N ASN A 920 18.07 -33.82 40.82
CA ASN A 920 16.90 -32.93 40.94
C ASN A 920 15.51 -33.49 40.56
N ARG A 921 14.60 -33.46 41.55
CA ARG A 921 13.12 -33.38 41.44
C ARG A 921 12.49 -34.61 40.74
N LEU A 922 11.67 -35.43 41.38
CA LEU A 922 10.62 -35.11 42.35
C LEU A 922 10.59 -36.11 43.53
N HIS A 923 9.92 -35.74 44.63
CA HIS A 923 9.72 -36.63 45.78
C HIS A 923 8.84 -37.83 45.39
N ASN A 924 9.09 -39.01 45.98
CA ASN A 924 8.32 -40.24 45.72
C ASN A 924 6.86 -40.22 46.25
N ASP A 925 6.36 -39.03 46.57
CA ASP A 925 5.12 -38.75 47.27
C ASP A 925 3.97 -38.43 46.30
N GLN A 926 4.29 -38.10 45.05
CA GLN A 926 3.35 -37.92 43.93
C GLN A 926 2.83 -39.26 43.37
N ASN A 927 2.71 -40.26 44.24
CA ASN A 927 2.13 -41.55 43.96
C ASN A 927 0.78 -41.63 44.67
N LEU A 928 -0.30 -41.94 43.95
CA LEU A 928 -1.64 -42.13 44.51
C LEU A 928 -1.71 -43.26 45.56
N MET A 929 -0.67 -44.10 45.64
CA MET A 929 -0.62 -45.34 46.43
C MET A 929 0.62 -45.42 47.36
N LYS A 930 1.20 -44.29 47.84
CA LYS A 930 2.49 -44.35 48.56
C LYS A 930 2.40 -44.99 49.96
N GLN A 931 3.22 -46.02 50.17
CA GLN A 931 3.32 -46.81 51.40
C GLN A 931 3.59 -46.03 52.71
N GLN A 932 4.15 -44.82 52.67
CA GLN A 932 4.52 -44.08 53.89
C GLN A 932 3.45 -43.12 54.42
N PHE A 933 2.31 -42.98 53.74
CA PHE A 933 1.10 -42.37 54.31
C PHE A 933 0.11 -43.43 54.82
N LEU A 934 0.45 -44.72 54.73
CA LEU A 934 -0.40 -45.84 55.08
C LEU A 934 -0.42 -46.13 56.59
N GLY A 935 -1.04 -45.22 57.34
CA GLY A 935 -1.55 -45.55 58.66
C GLY A 935 -2.63 -46.63 58.54
N ALA A 936 -2.30 -47.87 58.90
CA ALA A 936 -3.16 -49.07 58.90
C ALA A 936 -3.75 -49.56 57.54
N GLU A 937 -3.88 -48.72 56.52
CA GLU A 937 -4.53 -49.05 55.24
C GLU A 937 -3.57 -49.74 54.24
N ARG A 938 -3.78 -51.02 53.90
CA ARG A 938 -2.73 -51.92 53.41
C ARG A 938 -2.54 -52.02 51.88
N VAL A 939 -1.79 -51.11 51.27
CA VAL A 939 -1.37 -51.20 49.85
C VAL A 939 0.13 -51.47 49.67
N ASN A 940 0.47 -52.49 48.89
CA ASN A 940 1.86 -52.83 48.52
C ASN A 940 2.30 -52.12 47.23
N GLY A 941 2.94 -50.95 47.39
CA GLY A 941 3.76 -50.33 46.33
C GLY A 941 3.19 -49.02 45.74
N PRO A 942 4.05 -48.01 45.51
CA PRO A 942 3.64 -46.68 45.06
C PRO A 942 3.40 -46.62 43.54
N LYS A 943 2.33 -45.93 43.11
CA LYS A 943 1.90 -45.83 41.69
C LYS A 943 1.55 -44.40 41.30
N ARG A 944 2.11 -43.88 40.19
CA ARG A 944 1.95 -42.49 39.70
C ARG A 944 0.84 -42.37 38.65
N LEU A 945 0.28 -41.16 38.54
CA LEU A 945 -0.72 -40.81 37.50
C LEU A 945 -0.65 -39.33 37.06
N TRP A 946 0.32 -38.54 37.55
CA TRP A 946 0.47 -37.12 37.21
C TRP A 946 1.90 -36.60 37.41
N ASP A 947 2.64 -36.50 36.30
CA ASP A 947 3.74 -35.55 36.11
C ASP A 947 3.71 -35.14 34.63
N ALA A 948 3.77 -33.84 34.35
CA ALA A 948 3.77 -33.32 32.97
C ALA A 948 5.11 -33.56 32.24
N ASN A 949 6.16 -33.95 32.98
CA ASN A 949 7.46 -34.32 32.45
C ASN A 949 7.61 -35.85 32.28
N ASP A 950 6.64 -36.64 32.75
CA ASP A 950 6.61 -38.10 32.62
C ASP A 950 5.69 -38.49 31.44
N GLY A 951 6.32 -38.97 30.36
CA GLY A 951 5.61 -39.37 29.14
C GLY A 951 4.64 -40.54 29.36
N ASP A 952 4.91 -41.46 30.29
CA ASP A 952 3.97 -42.56 30.57
C ASP A 952 2.76 -42.05 31.37
N ALA A 953 2.97 -41.15 32.34
CA ALA A 953 1.86 -40.52 33.06
C ALA A 953 0.95 -39.71 32.12
N PHE A 954 1.52 -38.94 31.18
CA PHE A 954 0.77 -38.21 30.16
C PHE A 954 0.00 -39.15 29.21
N ASN A 955 0.61 -40.25 28.79
CA ASN A 955 -0.04 -41.28 27.96
C ASN A 955 -1.19 -41.98 28.72
N GLN A 956 -1.00 -42.33 29.99
CA GLN A 956 -2.04 -42.94 30.83
C GLN A 956 -3.22 -41.97 31.05
N TYR A 957 -2.96 -40.70 31.37
CA TYR A 957 -3.98 -39.65 31.44
C TYR A 957 -4.78 -39.54 30.12
N THR A 958 -4.07 -39.52 29.00
CA THR A 958 -4.66 -39.43 27.65
C THR A 958 -5.50 -40.67 27.32
N ALA A 959 -5.04 -41.87 27.69
CA ALA A 959 -5.78 -43.12 27.52
C ALA A 959 -7.05 -43.18 28.40
N MET A 960 -6.93 -42.88 29.70
CA MET A 960 -8.08 -42.89 30.63
C MET A 960 -9.14 -41.85 30.24
N ARG A 961 -8.74 -40.66 29.76
CA ARG A 961 -9.67 -39.68 29.21
C ARG A 961 -10.15 -40.02 27.79
N GLY A 962 -9.37 -40.72 26.98
CA GLY A 962 -9.75 -41.16 25.64
C GLY A 962 -10.67 -42.39 25.62
N SER A 963 -10.80 -43.07 26.76
CA SER A 963 -11.53 -44.33 26.92
C SER A 963 -13.00 -44.24 26.53
N ARG A 964 -13.56 -45.31 25.94
CA ARG A 964 -14.97 -45.35 25.51
C ARG A 964 -15.99 -45.27 26.66
N TYR A 965 -15.52 -45.51 27.89
CA TYR A 965 -16.26 -45.40 29.15
C TYR A 965 -16.27 -43.96 29.71
N SER A 966 -15.33 -43.10 29.33
CA SER A 966 -15.17 -41.72 29.85
C SER A 966 -15.69 -40.69 28.83
N ARG A 967 -17.01 -40.65 28.64
CA ARG A 967 -17.67 -39.92 27.54
C ARG A 967 -17.94 -38.45 27.87
N ASN A 968 -17.68 -37.56 26.92
CA ASN A 968 -18.35 -36.25 26.89
C ASN A 968 -19.88 -36.49 26.75
N PHE A 969 -20.69 -35.65 27.39
CA PHE A 969 -22.14 -35.77 27.48
C PHE A 969 -22.80 -34.42 27.25
#